data_AF-A0A8T3CL74-F1
#
_entry.id   AF-A0A8T3CL74-F1
#
_cell.length_a   1.000
_cell.length_b   1.000
_cell.length_c   1.000
_cell.angle_alpha   90.00
_cell.angle_beta   90.00
_cell.angle_gamma   90.00
#
_symmetry.space_group_name_H-M   'P 1'
#
loop_
_entity.id
_entity.type
_entity.pdbx_description
1 polymer ?
#
loop_
_entity_poly.entity_id
_entity_poly.type
_entity_poly.pdbx_seq_one_letter_code
_entity_poly.pdbx_strand_id
1 'polypeptide(L)'
;MHTEYKRIKMNSLVFALNIVATVVWCAPRVCEPGDEILGRCKASTDDRGKCTDIVLGYCDDMPYTRTIFPNILDHKSRQDAELSTEYLLLSVVNSLLNGECTPDIRMLGCSVLAPRCEKNRILKPCRSTCEAVRKGCAHAFEGIEMAWPYFLDCDRFFVSDEEGCYDPLEGLRDKQEAALASISPEEPATIIQFTYHTNAQMINILKKTAARCSDIARTYSIGRSTEGRDLLIIEFSNNPGQHELLEPEVKLIGNMHGNEVLGRELLIYMTQYLCSEYQLGNERIQTLINTTRIHIFPSMNPDGYEIASSEVEGNSDPENDQGYRYNGWTSGRANAQNIDLNRNFPDLTTIVYNRRRSRRFRGDHIPIPDSYWFGKVAPETHPLELKVFSPTPDEQMFKQLARTYADAHASMGSNNTDRCGSSFASQGGIINGAQWYSFPGGMSDFNYLHTNCFEITVELGCDKFPAEEELYSGWQDNKEALLSFMESVHRGIKGTVQDEDGNPIKGASISVRGIRHDISTAEQGDYWRLLNPGYHILTASAPGYSKVMKKIYLPSRMQKAGNVNFVLRKSVLEPDVDDFVIPAMGTYDRFDPYNQFERYTLSELGENGEERQEKPWWWSYFAQSGNAAPTWLLRNY
;
A
#
# COMPACT_ATOMS: atom_id res chain seq x y z
N MET A 1 -87.68 24.07 -56.30
CA MET A 1 -88.19 25.36 -56.82
C MET A 1 -87.02 26.15 -57.36
N HIS A 2 -87.10 26.51 -58.64
CA HIS A 2 -86.29 27.42 -59.47
C HIS A 2 -84.82 27.67 -59.11
N THR A 3 -83.83 27.14 -59.84
CA THR A 3 -83.25 27.62 -61.12
C THR A 3 -83.12 29.14 -61.26
N GLU A 4 -81.87 29.62 -61.31
CA GLU A 4 -81.24 30.53 -62.30
C GLU A 4 -79.95 31.12 -61.68
N TYR A 5 -78.77 31.27 -62.30
CA TYR A 5 -78.37 31.34 -63.71
C TYR A 5 -76.87 30.94 -63.84
N LYS A 6 -76.55 30.23 -64.93
CA LYS A 6 -75.18 29.95 -65.46
C LYS A 6 -74.49 31.27 -65.86
N ARG A 7 -73.15 31.40 -65.79
CA ARG A 7 -72.13 31.21 -66.86
C ARG A 7 -71.12 32.36 -66.60
N ILE A 8 -69.79 32.22 -66.63
CA ILE A 8 -68.94 31.94 -67.78
C ILE A 8 -67.56 31.45 -67.29
N LYS A 9 -67.04 30.53 -68.10
CA LYS A 9 -65.74 29.86 -68.07
C LYS A 9 -64.55 30.81 -68.33
N MET A 10 -63.43 30.50 -67.67
CA MET A 10 -62.13 30.26 -68.30
C MET A 10 -61.43 31.47 -68.96
N ASN A 11 -60.40 31.98 -68.31
CA ASN A 11 -59.11 32.18 -68.97
C ASN A 11 -57.99 32.25 -67.93
N SER A 12 -57.02 31.35 -68.15
CA SER A 12 -55.58 31.48 -67.91
C SER A 12 -55.11 31.94 -66.53
N LEU A 13 -54.43 31.08 -65.77
CA LEU A 13 -52.98 30.90 -65.89
C LEU A 13 -52.27 32.24 -66.12
N VAL A 14 -51.33 32.55 -65.22
CA VAL A 14 -50.43 33.72 -65.17
C VAL A 14 -50.98 34.84 -64.26
N PHE A 15 -50.23 35.11 -63.18
CA PHE A 15 -50.46 36.10 -62.09
C PHE A 15 -51.28 35.67 -60.87
N ALA A 16 -50.82 34.66 -60.14
CA ALA A 16 -50.90 34.64 -58.66
C ALA A 16 -49.82 33.72 -58.06
N LEU A 17 -48.61 33.80 -58.61
CA LEU A 17 -47.38 33.35 -57.98
C LEU A 17 -46.89 34.54 -57.15
N ASN A 18 -47.47 34.70 -55.96
CA ASN A 18 -46.96 35.47 -54.81
C ASN A 18 -48.08 35.52 -53.77
N ILE A 19 -47.79 35.15 -52.53
CA ILE A 19 -48.69 35.11 -51.37
C ILE A 19 -49.51 33.80 -51.21
N VAL A 20 -48.86 32.63 -51.19
CA VAL A 20 -49.16 31.54 -50.23
C VAL A 20 -47.87 30.71 -50.06
N ALA A 21 -46.88 31.28 -49.38
CA ALA A 21 -45.69 30.57 -48.89
C ALA A 21 -45.13 31.28 -47.65
N THR A 22 -46.00 31.54 -46.67
CA THR A 22 -45.60 32.11 -45.36
C THR A 22 -46.46 31.52 -44.26
N VAL A 23 -46.47 30.20 -44.16
CA VAL A 23 -46.76 29.49 -42.91
C VAL A 23 -45.77 28.34 -42.89
N VAL A 24 -45.09 28.16 -41.75
CA VAL A 24 -43.94 27.28 -41.45
C VAL A 24 -42.61 28.06 -41.37
N TRP A 25 -42.03 28.02 -40.16
CA TRP A 25 -40.79 28.62 -39.66
C TRP A 25 -40.86 30.03 -39.05
N CYS A 26 -41.52 30.12 -37.90
CA CYS A 26 -41.07 31.01 -36.82
C CYS A 26 -40.63 30.14 -35.63
N ALA A 27 -39.36 29.75 -35.63
CA ALA A 27 -38.60 29.44 -34.42
C ALA A 27 -37.36 30.36 -34.45
N PRO A 28 -36.97 31.00 -33.34
CA PRO A 28 -35.74 31.79 -33.33
C PRO A 28 -34.56 30.87 -33.67
N ARG A 29 -33.77 31.25 -34.69
CA ARG A 29 -32.56 30.50 -35.05
C ARG A 29 -31.60 30.54 -33.86
N VAL A 30 -31.30 29.37 -33.30
CA VAL A 30 -30.18 29.17 -32.37
C VAL A 30 -28.90 29.37 -33.17
N CYS A 31 -28.00 30.22 -32.69
CA CYS A 31 -26.72 30.49 -33.37
C CYS A 31 -25.82 29.25 -33.27
N GLU A 32 -25.21 28.84 -34.37
CA GLU A 32 -24.22 27.76 -34.39
C GLU A 32 -22.81 28.30 -34.06
N PRO A 33 -21.90 27.47 -33.52
CA PRO A 33 -20.54 27.90 -33.17
C PRO A 33 -19.77 28.35 -34.42
N GLY A 34 -19.39 29.63 -34.48
CA GLY A 34 -18.64 30.24 -35.60
C GLY A 34 -19.30 31.47 -36.24
N ASP A 35 -20.61 31.66 -36.04
CA ASP A 35 -21.35 32.81 -36.59
C ASP A 35 -21.03 34.16 -35.92
N GLU A 36 -20.38 34.14 -34.75
CA GLU A 36 -19.91 35.34 -34.03
C GLU A 36 -18.73 36.03 -34.73
N ILE A 37 -17.86 35.26 -35.38
CA ILE A 37 -16.64 35.77 -36.05
C ILE A 37 -17.00 36.54 -37.33
N LEU A 38 -18.18 36.26 -37.91
CA LEU A 38 -18.68 36.88 -39.14
C LEU A 38 -19.62 38.07 -38.90
N GLY A 39 -19.88 38.46 -37.64
CA GLY A 39 -20.63 39.66 -37.28
C GLY A 39 -22.12 39.65 -37.67
N ARG A 40 -22.71 38.47 -37.88
CA ARG A 40 -24.10 38.31 -38.36
C ARG A 40 -25.16 38.19 -37.27
N CYS A 41 -24.75 38.02 -36.02
CA CYS A 41 -25.62 38.05 -34.85
C CYS A 41 -25.06 39.01 -33.79
N LYS A 42 -25.94 39.83 -33.19
CA LYS A 42 -25.61 40.61 -31.99
C LYS A 42 -26.11 39.82 -30.78
N ALA A 43 -25.20 39.48 -29.88
CA ALA A 43 -25.57 38.99 -28.56
C ALA A 43 -26.55 39.98 -27.89
N SER A 44 -27.60 39.44 -27.29
CA SER A 44 -28.56 40.18 -26.47
C SER A 44 -27.83 41.05 -25.45
N THR A 45 -27.88 42.36 -25.62
CA THR A 45 -27.25 43.33 -24.72
C THR A 45 -28.13 43.62 -23.51
N ASP A 46 -28.49 42.60 -22.70
CA ASP A 46 -29.26 42.83 -21.46
C ASP A 46 -29.06 41.80 -20.30
N ASP A 47 -27.92 41.10 -20.27
CA ASP A 47 -27.53 40.24 -19.11
C ASP A 47 -26.17 40.61 -18.51
N ARG A 48 -25.70 41.84 -18.73
CA ARG A 48 -24.55 42.35 -17.96
C ARG A 48 -25.00 42.66 -16.54
N GLY A 49 -24.49 41.90 -15.57
CA GLY A 49 -24.57 42.26 -14.16
C GLY A 49 -25.76 41.71 -13.39
N LYS A 50 -26.28 40.51 -13.70
CA LYS A 50 -27.20 39.77 -12.83
C LYS A 50 -26.48 38.62 -12.13
N CYS A 51 -26.82 38.37 -10.86
CA CYS A 51 -26.33 37.18 -10.18
C CYS A 51 -26.90 35.91 -10.84
N THR A 52 -26.03 34.96 -11.15
CA THR A 52 -26.36 33.62 -11.66
C THR A 52 -25.88 32.55 -10.69
N ASP A 53 -26.36 31.32 -10.82
CA ASP A 53 -25.85 30.22 -10.00
C ASP A 53 -24.41 29.85 -10.41
N ILE A 54 -23.62 29.38 -9.44
CA ILE A 54 -22.30 28.82 -9.72
C ILE A 54 -22.51 27.47 -10.39
N VAL A 55 -22.01 27.35 -11.62
CA VAL A 55 -22.03 26.10 -12.38
C VAL A 55 -20.63 25.83 -12.92
N LEU A 56 -19.60 26.10 -12.12
CA LEU A 56 -18.22 25.78 -12.43
C LEU A 56 -17.85 24.53 -11.64
N GLY A 57 -17.65 23.39 -12.31
CA GLY A 57 -17.50 22.10 -11.65
C GLY A 57 -16.34 22.00 -10.65
N TYR A 58 -15.33 22.87 -10.74
CA TYR A 58 -14.22 22.91 -9.78
C TYR A 58 -14.48 23.83 -8.56
N CYS A 59 -15.57 24.61 -8.59
CA CYS A 59 -15.90 25.67 -7.63
C CYS A 59 -17.37 25.61 -7.17
N ASP A 60 -18.06 24.49 -7.35
CA ASP A 60 -19.49 24.32 -7.07
C ASP A 60 -19.80 24.15 -5.57
N ASP A 61 -18.80 23.80 -4.76
CA ASP A 61 -18.88 23.59 -3.31
C ASP A 61 -18.48 24.81 -2.46
N MET A 62 -18.46 26.00 -3.05
CA MET A 62 -18.23 27.25 -2.32
C MET A 62 -19.34 27.52 -1.30
N PRO A 63 -19.07 28.27 -0.21
CA PRO A 63 -20.07 28.56 0.85
C PRO A 63 -21.23 29.46 0.39
N TYR A 64 -21.28 29.84 -0.89
CA TYR A 64 -22.32 30.64 -1.52
C TYR A 64 -22.64 30.04 -2.89
N THR A 65 -23.87 30.23 -3.35
CA THR A 65 -24.38 29.59 -4.57
C THR A 65 -24.48 30.52 -5.78
N ARG A 66 -24.31 31.84 -5.57
CA ARG A 66 -24.52 32.88 -6.58
C ARG A 66 -23.22 33.58 -6.95
N THR A 67 -22.94 33.71 -8.25
CA THR A 67 -21.83 34.47 -8.84
C THR A 67 -22.32 35.44 -9.92
N ILE A 68 -21.42 36.20 -10.56
CA ILE A 68 -21.74 37.22 -11.55
C ILE A 68 -20.61 37.38 -12.57
N PHE A 69 -20.99 37.66 -13.81
CA PHE A 69 -20.07 38.02 -14.88
C PHE A 69 -20.32 39.47 -15.38
N PRO A 70 -19.26 40.24 -15.71
CA PRO A 70 -17.86 39.84 -15.67
C PRO A 70 -17.34 39.61 -14.25
N ASN A 71 -16.49 38.59 -14.06
CA ASN A 71 -15.93 38.24 -12.76
C ASN A 71 -14.76 39.18 -12.39
N ILE A 72 -14.04 38.91 -11.29
CA ILE A 72 -12.93 39.77 -10.84
C ILE A 72 -11.76 39.81 -11.85
N LEU A 73 -11.61 38.79 -12.70
CA LEU A 73 -10.62 38.71 -13.78
C LEU A 73 -11.14 39.23 -15.13
N ASP A 74 -12.34 39.83 -15.15
CA ASP A 74 -13.00 40.35 -16.35
C ASP A 74 -13.38 39.29 -17.40
N HIS A 75 -13.50 38.02 -17.00
CA HIS A 75 -14.11 36.99 -17.85
C HIS A 75 -15.58 37.32 -18.05
N LYS A 76 -16.05 37.40 -19.31
CA LYS A 76 -17.38 37.94 -19.64
C LYS A 76 -18.52 36.94 -19.49
N SER A 77 -18.18 35.66 -19.49
CA SER A 77 -19.13 34.56 -19.38
C SER A 77 -18.52 33.39 -18.61
N ARG A 78 -19.38 32.44 -18.24
CA ARG A 78 -18.96 31.17 -17.65
C ARG A 78 -17.99 30.42 -18.57
N GLN A 79 -18.31 30.33 -19.86
CA GLN A 79 -17.48 29.62 -20.85
C GLN A 79 -16.10 30.25 -20.96
N ASP A 80 -16.02 31.58 -20.93
CA ASP A 80 -14.74 32.29 -20.94
C ASP A 80 -13.90 31.97 -19.68
N ALA A 81 -14.56 31.80 -18.52
CA ALA A 81 -13.88 31.41 -17.30
C ALA A 81 -13.42 29.94 -17.31
N GLU A 82 -14.22 29.00 -17.80
CA GLU A 82 -13.84 27.57 -17.89
C GLU A 82 -12.67 27.33 -18.86
N LEU A 83 -12.57 28.12 -19.92
CA LEU A 83 -11.48 28.06 -20.90
C LEU A 83 -10.26 28.91 -20.51
N SER A 84 -10.34 29.67 -19.41
CA SER A 84 -9.24 30.53 -18.96
C SER A 84 -8.05 29.73 -18.45
N THR A 85 -6.86 30.31 -18.59
CA THR A 85 -5.63 29.74 -18.06
C THR A 85 -5.66 29.60 -16.54
N GLU A 86 -6.39 30.47 -15.86
CA GLU A 86 -6.53 30.53 -14.42
C GLU A 86 -7.38 29.37 -13.90
N TYR A 87 -8.48 29.04 -14.58
CA TYR A 87 -9.32 27.90 -14.24
C TYR A 87 -8.58 26.57 -14.50
N LEU A 88 -7.88 26.47 -15.64
CA LEU A 88 -7.03 25.32 -15.95
C LEU A 88 -5.90 25.15 -14.92
N LEU A 89 -5.17 26.23 -14.60
CA LEU A 89 -4.12 26.19 -13.59
C LEU A 89 -4.71 25.73 -12.25
N LEU A 90 -5.82 26.33 -11.82
CA LEU A 90 -6.48 25.98 -10.56
C LEU A 90 -6.89 24.50 -10.50
N SER A 91 -7.39 23.94 -11.61
CA SER A 91 -7.77 22.52 -11.71
C SER A 91 -6.59 21.54 -11.60
N VAL A 92 -5.38 21.98 -11.97
CA VAL A 92 -4.16 21.16 -11.99
C VAL A 92 -3.27 21.40 -10.77
N VAL A 93 -3.41 22.55 -10.09
CA VAL A 93 -2.62 22.95 -8.90
C VAL A 93 -2.72 21.90 -7.78
N ASN A 94 -3.89 21.30 -7.56
CA ASN A 94 -4.03 20.24 -6.55
C ASN A 94 -3.10 19.06 -6.84
N SER A 95 -2.99 18.64 -8.10
CA SER A 95 -2.08 17.56 -8.52
C SER A 95 -0.62 18.00 -8.51
N LEU A 96 -0.31 19.25 -8.87
CA LEU A 96 1.05 19.79 -8.87
C LEU A 96 1.63 19.94 -7.47
N LEU A 97 0.80 20.35 -6.51
CA LEU A 97 1.18 20.48 -5.10
C LEU A 97 1.04 19.15 -4.33
N ASN A 98 0.71 18.04 -4.99
CA ASN A 98 0.47 16.74 -4.35
C ASN A 98 -0.54 16.81 -3.18
N GLY A 99 -1.56 17.67 -3.30
CA GLY A 99 -2.57 17.91 -2.26
C GLY A 99 -2.14 18.84 -1.12
N GLU A 100 -0.88 19.29 -1.06
CA GLU A 100 -0.47 20.32 -0.10
C GLU A 100 -1.24 21.62 -0.37
N CYS A 101 -1.78 22.24 0.69
CA CYS A 101 -2.57 23.47 0.62
C CYS A 101 -3.95 23.41 -0.08
N THR A 102 -4.46 22.21 -0.31
CA THR A 102 -5.87 21.95 -0.64
C THR A 102 -6.64 21.66 0.65
N PRO A 103 -7.85 22.22 0.87
CA PRO A 103 -8.70 23.00 -0.05
C PRO A 103 -8.44 24.52 -0.12
N ASP A 104 -7.51 25.07 0.68
CA ASP A 104 -7.33 26.52 0.86
C ASP A 104 -7.06 27.29 -0.45
N ILE A 105 -6.08 26.82 -1.25
CA ILE A 105 -5.72 27.47 -2.54
C ILE A 105 -6.86 27.37 -3.55
N ARG A 106 -7.57 26.23 -3.56
CA ARG A 106 -8.71 26.01 -4.45
C ARG A 106 -9.83 27.00 -4.14
N MET A 107 -10.25 27.09 -2.89
CA MET A 107 -11.32 28.00 -2.48
C MET A 107 -10.92 29.47 -2.67
N LEU A 108 -9.66 29.81 -2.41
CA LEU A 108 -9.13 31.14 -2.68
C LEU A 108 -9.18 31.49 -4.18
N GLY A 109 -8.76 30.58 -5.06
CA GLY A 109 -8.85 30.75 -6.52
C GLY A 109 -10.28 30.81 -7.04
N CYS A 110 -11.17 29.96 -6.51
CA CYS A 110 -12.59 29.97 -6.83
C CYS A 110 -13.26 31.28 -6.39
N SER A 111 -12.81 31.91 -5.30
CA SER A 111 -13.32 33.22 -4.88
C SER A 111 -13.00 34.36 -5.85
N VAL A 112 -11.95 34.20 -6.65
CA VAL A 112 -11.57 35.17 -7.69
C VAL A 112 -12.26 34.86 -9.02
N LEU A 113 -12.34 33.58 -9.39
CA LEU A 113 -12.96 33.12 -10.64
C LEU A 113 -14.49 33.18 -10.62
N ALA A 114 -15.09 32.89 -9.46
CA ALA A 114 -16.53 32.79 -9.24
C ALA A 114 -16.93 33.60 -7.99
N PRO A 115 -16.70 34.93 -7.96
CA PRO A 115 -16.88 35.72 -6.75
C PRO A 115 -18.34 35.72 -6.27
N ARG A 116 -18.54 35.89 -4.96
CA ARG A 116 -19.87 35.97 -4.36
C ARG A 116 -20.65 37.16 -4.91
N CYS A 117 -21.88 36.91 -5.37
CA CYS A 117 -22.78 37.94 -5.85
C CYS A 117 -23.91 38.21 -4.87
N GLU A 118 -24.04 39.46 -4.43
CA GLU A 118 -25.14 39.93 -3.61
C GLU A 118 -25.76 41.19 -4.21
N LYS A 119 -27.09 41.22 -4.31
CA LYS A 119 -27.85 42.37 -4.86
C LYS A 119 -27.31 42.81 -6.24
N ASN A 120 -26.94 41.85 -7.10
CA ASN A 120 -26.38 42.09 -8.43
C ASN A 120 -25.05 42.87 -8.41
N ARG A 121 -24.28 42.75 -7.34
CA ARG A 121 -22.93 43.32 -7.21
C ARG A 121 -21.95 42.24 -6.78
N ILE A 122 -20.72 42.38 -7.25
CA ILE A 122 -19.58 41.57 -6.80
C ILE A 122 -19.26 41.97 -5.36
N LEU A 123 -19.28 41.00 -4.46
CA LEU A 123 -18.63 41.10 -3.17
C LEU A 123 -17.23 40.52 -3.32
N LYS A 124 -16.19 41.25 -2.90
CA LYS A 124 -14.80 40.80 -3.03
C LYS A 124 -14.35 40.00 -1.81
N PRO A 125 -13.45 39.02 -1.99
CA PRO A 125 -12.88 38.27 -0.88
C PRO A 125 -11.91 39.13 -0.03
N CYS A 126 -11.76 38.78 1.25
CA CYS A 126 -10.93 39.54 2.19
C CYS A 126 -9.43 39.35 1.95
N ARG A 127 -8.67 40.47 2.00
CA ARG A 127 -7.21 40.49 1.83
C ARG A 127 -6.50 39.73 2.94
N SER A 128 -6.98 39.87 4.17
CA SER A 128 -6.48 39.16 5.35
C SER A 128 -6.47 37.64 5.15
N THR A 129 -7.55 37.07 4.59
CA THR A 129 -7.60 35.63 4.23
C THR A 129 -6.58 35.27 3.16
N CYS A 130 -6.45 36.07 2.10
CA CYS A 130 -5.46 35.81 1.05
C CYS A 130 -4.03 35.81 1.58
N GLU A 131 -3.67 36.79 2.41
CA GLU A 131 -2.33 36.90 2.99
C GLU A 131 -2.03 35.75 3.94
N ALA A 132 -3.02 35.29 4.71
CA ALA A 132 -2.90 34.12 5.58
C ALA A 132 -2.61 32.84 4.78
N VAL A 133 -3.39 32.58 3.73
CA VAL A 133 -3.18 31.42 2.83
C VAL A 133 -1.83 31.53 2.13
N ARG A 134 -1.47 32.72 1.62
CA ARG A 134 -0.16 32.94 0.99
C ARG A 134 0.99 32.66 1.94
N LYS A 135 0.91 33.13 3.18
CA LYS A 135 1.93 32.86 4.21
C LYS A 135 2.02 31.38 4.56
N GLY A 136 0.88 30.68 4.64
CA GLY A 136 0.83 29.24 4.92
C GLY A 136 1.33 28.37 3.77
N CYS A 137 1.11 28.80 2.51
CA CYS A 137 1.25 27.94 1.34
C CYS A 137 2.33 28.35 0.34
N ALA A 138 3.03 29.46 0.55
CA ALA A 138 4.12 29.89 -0.33
C ALA A 138 5.22 28.80 -0.46
N HIS A 139 5.53 28.10 0.63
CA HIS A 139 6.56 27.05 0.64
C HIS A 139 6.25 25.88 -0.31
N ALA A 140 4.96 25.55 -0.52
CA ALA A 140 4.55 24.47 -1.41
C ALA A 140 4.82 24.83 -2.89
N PHE A 141 4.64 26.10 -3.26
CA PHE A 141 4.97 26.60 -4.61
C PHE A 141 6.49 26.73 -4.81
N GLU A 142 7.23 27.15 -3.78
CA GLU A 142 8.70 27.17 -3.80
C GLU A 142 9.28 25.75 -4.00
N GLY A 143 8.68 24.73 -3.37
CA GLY A 143 9.10 23.34 -3.47
C GLY A 143 9.00 22.72 -4.87
N ILE A 144 8.20 23.32 -5.75
CA ILE A 144 8.06 22.91 -7.17
C ILE A 144 8.65 23.95 -8.14
N GLU A 145 9.45 24.89 -7.64
CA GLU A 145 10.06 25.98 -8.40
C GLU A 145 9.05 26.83 -9.20
N MET A 146 7.80 26.94 -8.72
CA MET A 146 6.77 27.75 -9.35
C MET A 146 6.55 29.07 -8.59
N ALA A 147 6.30 30.14 -9.35
CA ALA A 147 5.89 31.41 -8.77
C ALA A 147 4.45 31.34 -8.26
N TRP A 148 4.14 32.14 -7.22
CA TRP A 148 2.78 32.30 -6.72
C TRP A 148 1.84 32.75 -7.86
N PRO A 149 0.66 32.14 -8.03
CA PRO A 149 -0.25 32.46 -9.13
C PRO A 149 -0.65 33.94 -9.13
N TYR A 150 -0.53 34.63 -10.27
CA TYR A 150 -0.80 36.07 -10.35
C TYR A 150 -2.24 36.44 -10.01
N PHE A 151 -3.21 35.55 -10.31
CA PHE A 151 -4.62 35.78 -10.01
C PHE A 151 -4.95 35.62 -8.52
N LEU A 152 -3.98 35.20 -7.70
CA LEU A 152 -4.03 35.15 -6.24
C LEU A 152 -3.20 36.27 -5.60
N ASP A 153 -2.96 37.36 -6.33
CA ASP A 153 -2.32 38.56 -5.78
C ASP A 153 -3.28 39.29 -4.82
N CYS A 154 -2.93 39.22 -3.52
CA CYS A 154 -3.73 39.77 -2.43
C CYS A 154 -3.95 41.28 -2.53
N ASP A 155 -3.02 42.03 -3.14
CA ASP A 155 -3.16 43.48 -3.28
C ASP A 155 -4.10 43.87 -4.43
N ARG A 156 -4.25 42.99 -5.44
CA ARG A 156 -4.97 43.29 -6.67
C ARG A 156 -6.43 42.86 -6.64
N PHE A 157 -6.71 41.70 -6.07
CA PHE A 157 -8.03 41.05 -6.20
C PHE A 157 -8.82 40.99 -4.90
N PHE A 158 -8.19 41.32 -3.76
CA PHE A 158 -8.78 41.25 -2.43
C PHE A 158 -8.81 42.63 -1.77
N VAL A 159 -9.84 42.87 -0.93
CA VAL A 159 -10.06 44.17 -0.26
C VAL A 159 -10.00 44.04 1.25
N SER A 160 -9.82 45.16 1.95
CA SER A 160 -9.77 45.19 3.41
C SER A 160 -11.14 44.95 4.03
N ASP A 161 -11.16 44.56 5.30
CA ASP A 161 -12.39 44.35 6.06
C ASP A 161 -13.23 45.65 6.17
N GLU A 162 -12.58 46.81 6.14
CA GLU A 162 -13.21 48.13 6.17
C GLU A 162 -14.01 48.46 4.90
N GLU A 163 -13.65 47.86 3.76
CA GLU A 163 -14.36 48.04 2.47
C GLU A 163 -15.56 47.10 2.31
N GLY A 164 -15.75 46.15 3.23
CA GLY A 164 -16.82 45.15 3.18
C GLY A 164 -16.46 43.97 2.26
N CYS A 165 -15.80 42.97 2.83
CA CYS A 165 -15.41 41.73 2.15
C CYS A 165 -16.07 40.50 2.78
N TYR A 166 -15.87 39.33 2.17
CA TYR A 166 -16.24 38.04 2.76
C TYR A 166 -15.04 37.11 2.86
N ASP A 167 -15.07 36.20 3.82
CA ASP A 167 -14.06 35.17 3.96
C ASP A 167 -14.41 33.96 3.07
N PRO A 168 -13.61 33.66 2.03
CA PRO A 168 -13.90 32.50 1.17
C PRO A 168 -13.71 31.16 1.88
N LEU A 169 -13.08 31.13 3.06
CA LEU A 169 -12.83 29.91 3.85
C LEU A 169 -13.79 29.72 5.03
N GLU A 170 -14.80 30.59 5.19
CA GLU A 170 -15.74 30.57 6.33
C GLU A 170 -16.35 29.17 6.57
N GLY A 171 -16.82 28.51 5.51
CA GLY A 171 -17.40 27.16 5.61
C GLY A 171 -16.42 26.01 5.88
N LEU A 172 -15.11 26.24 5.70
CA LEU A 172 -14.05 25.30 6.10
C LEU A 172 -13.64 25.52 7.55
N ARG A 173 -13.54 26.78 7.97
CA ARG A 173 -13.18 27.15 9.34
C ARG A 173 -14.27 26.76 10.32
N ASP A 174 -15.54 26.84 9.98
CA ASP A 174 -16.62 26.35 10.86
C ASP A 174 -16.56 24.82 11.06
N LYS A 175 -16.17 24.06 10.02
CA LYS A 175 -15.96 22.61 10.11
C LYS A 175 -14.69 22.26 10.89
N GLN A 176 -13.63 23.07 10.74
CA GLN A 176 -12.39 22.94 11.50
C GLN A 176 -12.56 23.42 12.95
N GLU A 177 -13.30 24.49 13.24
CA GLU A 177 -13.59 25.02 14.57
C GLU A 177 -14.56 24.13 15.33
N ALA A 178 -15.51 23.46 14.66
CA ALA A 178 -16.29 22.39 15.28
C ALA A 178 -15.41 21.18 15.66
N ALA A 179 -14.31 20.93 14.92
CA ALA A 179 -13.31 19.91 15.24
C ALA A 179 -12.21 20.40 16.22
N LEU A 180 -11.92 21.70 16.28
CA LEU A 180 -10.91 22.33 17.14
C LEU A 180 -11.49 22.77 18.49
N ALA A 181 -12.79 23.07 18.60
CA ALA A 181 -13.46 23.38 19.86
C ALA A 181 -13.54 22.17 20.82
N SER A 182 -13.17 20.98 20.37
CA SER A 182 -12.92 19.81 21.22
C SER A 182 -11.47 19.66 21.72
N ILE A 183 -10.57 20.61 21.43
CA ILE A 183 -9.14 20.48 21.73
C ILE A 183 -8.63 21.72 22.48
N SER A 184 -8.19 21.48 23.73
CA SER A 184 -7.53 22.45 24.61
C SER A 184 -6.09 22.72 24.15
N PRO A 185 -5.59 23.97 24.22
CA PRO A 185 -4.26 24.33 23.76
C PRO A 185 -3.21 24.13 24.87
N GLU A 186 -2.73 22.91 25.09
CA GLU A 186 -1.47 22.61 25.82
C GLU A 186 -1.07 21.12 25.64
N GLU A 187 -0.25 20.84 24.60
CA GLU A 187 0.60 19.63 24.30
C GLU A 187 -0.03 18.21 24.07
N PRO A 188 0.65 17.22 23.41
CA PRO A 188 1.79 17.20 22.46
C PRO A 188 1.48 16.46 21.11
N ALA A 189 2.50 16.20 20.29
CA ALA A 189 2.49 15.68 18.91
C ALA A 189 1.70 14.38 18.62
N THR A 190 1.25 14.27 17.35
CA THR A 190 0.80 13.07 16.59
C THR A 190 -0.63 12.56 16.81
N ILE A 191 -1.60 13.24 16.19
CA ILE A 191 -2.89 12.61 15.87
C ILE A 191 -2.66 11.73 14.62
N ILE A 192 -2.76 10.40 14.77
CA ILE A 192 -2.81 9.48 13.63
C ILE A 192 -4.12 9.75 12.89
N GLN A 193 -4.03 10.10 11.61
CA GLN A 193 -5.19 10.29 10.74
C GLN A 193 -5.60 8.93 10.16
N PHE A 194 -6.87 8.56 10.36
CA PHE A 194 -7.41 7.30 9.88
C PHE A 194 -8.11 7.52 8.54
N THR A 195 -7.30 7.68 7.50
CA THR A 195 -7.75 7.95 6.12
C THR A 195 -7.02 7.01 5.16
N TYR A 196 -7.50 6.87 3.93
CA TYR A 196 -6.73 6.14 2.91
C TYR A 196 -5.52 6.94 2.44
N HIS A 197 -4.39 6.25 2.24
CA HIS A 197 -3.14 6.89 1.81
C HIS A 197 -2.73 6.45 0.42
N THR A 198 -2.69 7.41 -0.52
CA THR A 198 -2.05 7.24 -1.84
C THR A 198 -0.61 6.75 -1.70
N ASN A 199 -0.03 6.17 -2.76
CA ASN A 199 1.36 5.72 -2.70
C ASN A 199 2.35 6.85 -2.35
N ALA A 200 2.10 8.06 -2.84
CA ALA A 200 2.91 9.23 -2.50
C ALA A 200 2.80 9.60 -1.02
N GLN A 201 1.59 9.65 -0.46
CA GLN A 201 1.35 9.92 0.96
C GLN A 201 1.98 8.86 1.85
N MET A 202 1.80 7.57 1.53
CA MET A 202 2.42 6.46 2.26
C MET A 202 3.94 6.62 2.32
N ILE A 203 4.60 6.83 1.18
CA ILE A 203 6.06 7.03 1.12
C ILE A 203 6.49 8.23 1.97
N ASN A 204 5.75 9.34 1.90
CA ASN A 204 6.04 10.55 2.67
C ASN A 204 5.92 10.28 4.18
N ILE A 205 4.87 9.58 4.62
CA ILE A 205 4.65 9.23 6.03
C ILE A 205 5.76 8.34 6.55
N LEU A 206 6.15 7.30 5.81
CA LEU A 206 7.26 6.42 6.20
C LEU A 206 8.58 7.18 6.33
N LYS A 207 8.91 8.03 5.35
CA LYS A 207 10.13 8.86 5.38
C LYS A 207 10.11 9.88 6.52
N LYS A 208 8.98 10.56 6.75
CA LYS A 208 8.79 11.50 7.88
C LYS A 208 8.91 10.79 9.23
N THR A 209 8.35 9.58 9.34
CA THR A 209 8.42 8.77 10.56
C THR A 209 9.86 8.34 10.87
N ALA A 210 10.59 7.85 9.86
CA ALA A 210 12.00 7.52 10.02
C ALA A 210 12.86 8.75 10.33
N ALA A 211 12.59 9.90 9.72
CA ALA A 211 13.30 11.14 10.04
C ALA A 211 13.05 11.61 11.48
N ARG A 212 11.83 11.43 12.00
CA ARG A 212 11.46 11.79 13.37
C ARG A 212 12.10 10.86 14.41
N CYS A 213 12.23 9.58 14.08
CA CYS A 213 12.80 8.54 14.93
C CYS A 213 14.12 8.00 14.36
N SER A 214 15.01 8.89 13.89
CA SER A 214 16.22 8.49 13.15
C SER A 214 17.18 7.60 13.93
N ASP A 215 17.15 7.68 15.26
CA ASP A 215 17.99 6.87 16.14
C ASP A 215 17.57 5.40 16.17
N ILE A 216 16.33 5.11 15.79
CA ILE A 216 15.74 3.76 15.88
C ILE A 216 15.07 3.29 14.60
N ALA A 217 14.97 4.15 13.57
CA ALA A 217 14.20 3.87 12.39
C ALA A 217 14.91 4.31 11.11
N ARG A 218 14.76 3.50 10.07
CA ARG A 218 15.37 3.74 8.76
C ARG A 218 14.44 3.27 7.66
N THR A 219 14.36 4.01 6.56
CA THR A 219 13.69 3.53 5.35
C THR A 219 14.70 3.00 4.33
N TYR A 220 14.31 1.97 3.60
CA TYR A 220 15.05 1.47 2.44
C TYR A 220 14.08 0.92 1.40
N SER A 221 14.46 1.01 0.12
CA SER A 221 13.68 0.44 -0.97
C SER A 221 14.20 -0.96 -1.31
N ILE A 222 13.27 -1.89 -1.50
CA ILE A 222 13.52 -3.23 -1.99
C ILE A 222 13.27 -3.34 -3.50
N GLY A 223 13.38 -2.22 -4.23
CA GLY A 223 13.20 -2.18 -5.67
C GLY A 223 11.92 -1.46 -6.07
N ARG A 224 11.49 -1.68 -7.31
CA ARG A 224 10.36 -0.95 -7.90
C ARG A 224 9.37 -1.89 -8.54
N SER A 225 8.09 -1.58 -8.42
CA SER A 225 7.01 -2.28 -9.11
C SER A 225 7.15 -2.21 -10.64
N THR A 226 6.29 -2.91 -11.37
CA THR A 226 6.26 -2.91 -12.84
C THR A 226 6.09 -1.50 -13.40
N GLU A 227 5.24 -0.69 -12.78
CA GLU A 227 5.03 0.71 -13.17
C GLU A 227 6.06 1.68 -12.57
N GLY A 228 7.05 1.18 -11.83
CA GLY A 228 8.18 1.97 -11.34
C GLY A 228 7.97 2.61 -9.95
N ARG A 229 6.97 2.19 -9.18
CA ARG A 229 6.72 2.68 -7.82
C ARG A 229 7.67 2.01 -6.83
N ASP A 230 8.26 2.78 -5.93
CA ASP A 230 9.19 2.25 -4.94
C ASP A 230 8.50 1.30 -3.95
N LEU A 231 9.09 0.11 -3.76
CA LEU A 231 8.71 -0.86 -2.75
C LEU A 231 9.41 -0.51 -1.43
N LEU A 232 8.85 0.46 -0.72
CA LEU A 232 9.48 1.06 0.45
C LEU A 232 9.18 0.29 1.74
N ILE A 233 10.24 -0.01 2.48
CA ILE A 233 10.20 -0.64 3.81
C ILE A 233 10.68 0.38 4.84
N ILE A 234 10.06 0.37 6.03
CA ILE A 234 10.62 0.99 7.22
C ILE A 234 11.10 -0.09 8.20
N GLU A 235 12.30 0.10 8.70
CA GLU A 235 12.95 -0.71 9.71
C GLU A 235 12.89 0.00 11.05
N PHE A 236 12.66 -0.76 12.14
CA PHE A 236 12.81 -0.33 13.52
C PHE A 236 13.76 -1.27 14.28
N SER A 237 14.78 -0.73 14.93
CA SER A 237 15.74 -1.44 15.82
C SER A 237 16.50 -0.39 16.64
N ASN A 238 17.15 -0.77 17.74
CA ASN A 238 18.13 0.08 18.42
C ASN A 238 19.42 0.32 17.61
N ASN A 239 19.67 -0.45 16.55
CA ASN A 239 20.81 -0.26 15.65
C ASN A 239 20.39 -0.43 14.17
N PRO A 240 19.60 0.51 13.61
CA PRO A 240 18.99 0.34 12.31
C PRO A 240 20.02 0.22 11.18
N GLY A 241 19.87 -0.82 10.35
CA GLY A 241 20.71 -1.09 9.19
C GLY A 241 21.77 -2.17 9.38
N GLN A 242 21.94 -2.70 10.59
CA GLN A 242 22.89 -3.78 10.87
C GLN A 242 22.22 -4.88 11.69
N HIS A 243 22.57 -6.14 11.41
CA HIS A 243 22.14 -7.28 12.20
C HIS A 243 22.98 -7.39 13.48
N GLU A 244 22.32 -7.49 14.64
CA GLU A 244 22.99 -7.74 15.92
C GLU A 244 22.92 -9.22 16.35
N LEU A 245 24.00 -9.72 16.94
CA LEU A 245 24.10 -11.12 17.37
C LEU A 245 22.96 -11.50 18.32
N LEU A 246 22.24 -12.59 18.01
CA LEU A 246 21.06 -13.08 18.75
C LEU A 246 19.84 -12.15 18.74
N GLU A 247 19.86 -11.02 18.01
CA GLU A 247 18.69 -10.19 17.77
C GLU A 247 17.83 -10.83 16.68
N PRO A 248 16.58 -11.25 16.96
CA PRO A 248 15.71 -11.80 15.94
C PRO A 248 15.20 -10.72 14.97
N GLU A 249 15.04 -11.11 13.70
CA GLU A 249 14.38 -10.29 12.69
C GLU A 249 12.91 -10.70 12.49
N VAL A 250 12.01 -9.71 12.43
CA VAL A 250 10.58 -9.89 12.13
C VAL A 250 10.19 -9.04 10.94
N LYS A 251 9.26 -9.54 10.12
CA LYS A 251 8.68 -8.79 9.01
C LYS A 251 7.16 -8.81 9.03
N LEU A 252 6.55 -7.67 8.70
CA LEU A 252 5.13 -7.52 8.43
C LEU A 252 4.95 -7.02 6.99
N ILE A 253 4.17 -7.73 6.18
CA ILE A 253 3.94 -7.42 4.77
C ILE A 253 2.44 -7.24 4.56
N GLY A 254 2.05 -6.11 3.98
CA GLY A 254 0.67 -5.78 3.65
C GLY A 254 0.44 -5.68 2.15
N ASN A 255 -0.84 -5.75 1.77
CA ASN A 255 -1.33 -5.31 0.46
C ASN A 255 -0.56 -5.94 -0.72
N MET A 256 -0.35 -7.25 -0.64
CA MET A 256 0.13 -8.06 -1.76
C MET A 256 -0.92 -8.20 -2.86
N HIS A 257 -2.19 -8.18 -2.48
CA HIS A 257 -3.30 -7.88 -3.38
C HIS A 257 -3.67 -6.41 -3.19
N GLY A 258 -3.70 -5.64 -4.27
CA GLY A 258 -3.84 -4.19 -4.19
C GLY A 258 -5.19 -3.73 -3.62
N ASN A 259 -6.25 -4.50 -3.82
CA ASN A 259 -7.59 -4.24 -3.27
C ASN A 259 -7.83 -4.74 -1.84
N GLU A 260 -6.86 -5.41 -1.22
CA GLU A 260 -6.93 -5.81 0.19
C GLU A 260 -6.20 -4.75 1.03
N VAL A 261 -6.92 -3.68 1.37
CA VAL A 261 -6.33 -2.39 1.77
C VAL A 261 -6.13 -2.24 3.27
N LEU A 262 -6.98 -2.87 4.10
CA LEU A 262 -6.89 -2.71 5.56
C LEU A 262 -5.49 -3.03 6.10
N GLY A 263 -4.81 -4.06 5.55
CA GLY A 263 -3.44 -4.39 5.93
C GLY A 263 -2.42 -3.29 5.62
N ARG A 264 -2.59 -2.56 4.50
CA ARG A 264 -1.75 -1.40 4.15
C ARG A 264 -1.83 -0.32 5.22
N GLU A 265 -3.06 0.09 5.53
CA GLU A 265 -3.32 1.19 6.44
C GLU A 265 -2.91 0.85 7.88
N LEU A 266 -3.23 -0.36 8.36
CA LEU A 266 -2.79 -0.83 9.68
C LEU A 266 -1.27 -0.79 9.84
N LEU A 267 -0.52 -1.16 8.80
CA LEU A 267 0.93 -1.10 8.85
C LEU A 267 1.44 0.34 8.87
N ILE A 268 0.87 1.25 8.08
CA ILE A 268 1.18 2.69 8.12
C ILE A 268 0.93 3.26 9.54
N TYR A 269 -0.21 2.96 10.15
CA TYR A 269 -0.54 3.38 11.51
C TYR A 269 0.43 2.79 12.55
N MET A 270 0.79 1.52 12.38
CA MET A 270 1.77 0.87 13.25
C MET A 270 3.13 1.57 13.23
N THR A 271 3.61 2.01 12.05
CA THR A 271 4.88 2.75 11.96
C THR A 271 4.88 4.04 12.79
N GLN A 272 3.79 4.81 12.70
CA GLN A 272 3.63 6.06 13.43
C GLN A 272 3.48 5.79 14.94
N TYR A 273 2.71 4.75 15.31
CA TYR A 273 2.51 4.32 16.69
C TYR A 273 3.82 3.90 17.36
N LEU A 274 4.62 3.04 16.71
CA LEU A 274 5.91 2.58 17.23
C LEU A 274 6.87 3.75 17.50
N CYS A 275 7.00 4.68 16.56
CA CYS A 275 7.84 5.86 16.72
C CYS A 275 7.35 6.76 17.87
N SER A 276 6.04 7.09 17.89
CA SER A 276 5.47 7.98 18.91
C SER A 276 5.58 7.38 20.32
N GLU A 277 5.21 6.13 20.51
CA GLU A 277 5.24 5.47 21.83
C GLU A 277 6.68 5.26 22.33
N TYR A 278 7.63 4.99 21.44
CA TYR A 278 9.04 4.91 21.82
C TYR A 278 9.54 6.26 22.37
N GLN A 279 9.20 7.37 21.69
CA GLN A 279 9.55 8.72 22.12
C GLN A 279 8.88 9.11 23.44
N LEU A 280 7.65 8.65 23.67
CA LEU A 280 6.91 8.88 24.92
C LEU A 280 7.41 8.01 26.09
N GLY A 281 8.34 7.09 25.86
CA GLY A 281 8.91 6.26 26.92
C GLY A 281 8.09 5.01 27.25
N ASN A 282 7.27 4.50 26.32
CA ASN A 282 6.51 3.28 26.54
C ASN A 282 7.45 2.06 26.65
N GLU A 283 7.59 1.50 27.86
CA GLU A 283 8.52 0.40 28.15
C GLU A 283 8.30 -0.84 27.28
N ARG A 284 7.04 -1.16 26.91
CA ARG A 284 6.73 -2.30 26.05
C ARG A 284 7.31 -2.10 24.65
N ILE A 285 7.07 -0.93 24.07
CA ILE A 285 7.54 -0.58 22.71
C ILE A 285 9.06 -0.41 22.69
N GLN A 286 9.63 0.23 23.71
CA GLN A 286 11.09 0.35 23.84
C GLN A 286 11.76 -1.02 23.96
N THR A 287 11.20 -1.92 24.77
CA THR A 287 11.73 -3.28 24.89
C THR A 287 11.63 -4.03 23.57
N LEU A 288 10.50 -3.89 22.87
CA LEU A 288 10.28 -4.55 21.58
C LEU A 288 11.30 -4.09 20.53
N ILE A 289 11.48 -2.78 20.34
CA ILE A 289 12.41 -2.20 19.37
C ILE A 289 13.87 -2.44 19.76
N ASN A 290 14.23 -2.38 21.04
CA ASN A 290 15.62 -2.58 21.50
C ASN A 290 16.05 -4.05 21.55
N THR A 291 15.15 -4.99 21.26
CA THR A 291 15.47 -6.42 21.28
C THR A 291 15.11 -7.13 19.99
N THR A 292 14.57 -6.42 19.00
CA THR A 292 14.02 -6.99 17.78
C THR A 292 14.26 -6.03 16.63
N ARG A 293 14.72 -6.58 15.51
CA ARG A 293 14.80 -5.86 14.26
C ARG A 293 13.52 -6.07 13.47
N ILE A 294 12.69 -5.03 13.36
CA ILE A 294 11.35 -5.09 12.78
C ILE A 294 11.35 -4.43 11.41
N HIS A 295 10.90 -5.15 10.38
CA HIS A 295 10.73 -4.63 9.03
C HIS A 295 9.25 -4.56 8.66
N ILE A 296 8.74 -3.36 8.37
CA ILE A 296 7.35 -3.15 8.00
C ILE A 296 7.29 -2.73 6.53
N PHE A 297 6.57 -3.53 5.73
CA PHE A 297 6.38 -3.32 4.30
C PHE A 297 4.88 -3.14 4.00
N PRO A 298 4.37 -1.89 4.00
CA PRO A 298 2.93 -1.65 3.94
C PRO A 298 2.26 -2.10 2.64
N SER A 299 2.95 -1.99 1.49
CA SER A 299 2.37 -2.34 0.19
C SER A 299 3.36 -3.04 -0.72
N MET A 300 3.12 -4.34 -0.91
CA MET A 300 3.85 -5.16 -1.88
C MET A 300 3.33 -4.99 -3.32
N ASN A 301 2.05 -4.63 -3.50
CA ASN A 301 1.45 -4.36 -4.80
C ASN A 301 0.90 -2.92 -4.89
N PRO A 302 1.79 -1.90 -4.93
CA PRO A 302 1.35 -0.51 -5.00
C PRO A 302 0.64 -0.18 -6.32
N ASP A 303 0.92 -0.92 -7.41
CA ASP A 303 0.28 -0.73 -8.72
C ASP A 303 -1.19 -1.17 -8.67
N GLY A 304 -1.46 -2.36 -8.14
CA GLY A 304 -2.82 -2.86 -7.96
C GLY A 304 -3.65 -1.99 -7.02
N TYR A 305 -3.02 -1.39 -6.00
CA TYR A 305 -3.69 -0.49 -5.07
C TYR A 305 -4.24 0.78 -5.76
N GLU A 306 -3.48 1.39 -6.67
CA GLU A 306 -3.95 2.58 -7.40
C GLU A 306 -5.19 2.26 -8.25
N ILE A 307 -5.20 1.08 -8.90
CA ILE A 307 -6.36 0.60 -9.65
C ILE A 307 -7.56 0.45 -8.72
N ALA A 308 -7.38 -0.23 -7.58
CA ALA A 308 -8.44 -0.43 -6.60
C ALA A 308 -8.98 0.90 -6.05
N SER A 309 -8.09 1.84 -5.70
CA SER A 309 -8.45 3.15 -5.15
C SER A 309 -9.25 3.98 -6.16
N SER A 310 -8.81 3.99 -7.43
CA SER A 310 -9.48 4.76 -8.49
C SER A 310 -10.92 4.30 -8.79
N GLU A 311 -11.21 3.01 -8.63
CA GLU A 311 -12.57 2.49 -8.81
C GLU A 311 -13.52 2.89 -7.68
N VAL A 312 -13.01 2.96 -6.44
CA VAL A 312 -13.79 3.44 -5.29
C VAL A 312 -14.12 4.92 -5.44
N GLU A 313 -13.15 5.73 -5.90
CA GLU A 313 -13.36 7.16 -6.17
C GLU A 313 -14.35 7.40 -7.32
N GLY A 314 -14.31 6.58 -8.37
CA GLY A 314 -15.15 6.70 -9.57
C GLY A 314 -16.60 6.23 -9.43
N ASN A 315 -16.94 5.42 -8.41
CA ASN A 315 -18.29 4.89 -8.17
C ASN A 315 -19.14 5.74 -7.19
N SER A 316 -18.72 6.98 -6.93
CA SER A 316 -19.46 7.96 -6.13
C SER A 316 -20.69 8.54 -6.87
N ASP A 317 -21.55 7.69 -7.43
CA ASP A 317 -22.86 8.07 -7.95
C ASP A 317 -23.89 8.10 -6.79
N PRO A 318 -24.43 9.27 -6.42
CA PRO A 318 -25.31 9.41 -5.25
C PRO A 318 -26.67 8.70 -5.37
N GLU A 319 -27.05 8.19 -6.55
CA GLU A 319 -28.27 7.38 -6.72
C GLU A 319 -28.06 5.88 -6.46
N ASN A 320 -26.82 5.43 -6.30
CA ASN A 320 -26.50 4.01 -6.10
C ASN A 320 -25.76 3.79 -4.78
N ASP A 321 -26.51 3.81 -3.68
CA ASP A 321 -26.09 3.47 -2.29
C ASP A 321 -25.57 2.00 -2.14
N GLN A 322 -25.32 1.32 -3.27
CA GLN A 322 -24.75 -0.02 -3.38
C GLN A 322 -23.35 -0.02 -4.03
N GLY A 323 -22.82 1.13 -4.46
CA GLY A 323 -21.50 1.24 -5.11
C GLY A 323 -20.35 0.70 -4.26
N TYR A 324 -20.31 1.06 -2.97
CA TYR A 324 -19.31 0.55 -2.01
C TYR A 324 -19.41 -0.96 -1.76
N ARG A 325 -20.57 -1.60 -2.02
CA ARG A 325 -20.79 -3.04 -1.79
C ARG A 325 -20.39 -3.93 -2.96
N TYR A 326 -20.14 -3.35 -4.13
CA TYR A 326 -19.76 -4.08 -5.35
C TYR A 326 -18.38 -3.65 -5.88
N ASN A 327 -17.50 -3.15 -5.00
CA ASN A 327 -16.08 -3.03 -5.31
C ASN A 327 -15.58 -4.39 -5.80
N GLY A 328 -15.08 -4.44 -7.03
CA GLY A 328 -14.82 -5.68 -7.75
C GLY A 328 -13.93 -6.61 -6.93
N TRP A 329 -14.45 -7.78 -6.56
CA TRP A 329 -13.74 -8.84 -5.83
C TRP A 329 -12.31 -9.12 -6.34
N THR A 330 -12.06 -8.77 -7.60
CA THR A 330 -10.84 -8.99 -8.37
C THR A 330 -10.16 -7.71 -8.88
N SER A 331 -10.82 -6.54 -8.88
CA SER A 331 -10.19 -5.34 -9.44
C SER A 331 -9.09 -4.83 -8.53
N GLY A 332 -7.95 -4.45 -9.11
CA GLY A 332 -6.73 -4.10 -8.35
C GLY A 332 -6.11 -5.24 -7.53
N ARG A 333 -6.64 -6.48 -7.61
CA ARG A 333 -6.06 -7.64 -6.89
C ARG A 333 -4.68 -8.00 -7.43
N ALA A 334 -4.59 -8.17 -8.75
CA ALA A 334 -3.37 -8.56 -9.43
C ALA A 334 -2.40 -7.38 -9.56
N ASN A 335 -1.14 -7.65 -9.93
CA ASN A 335 -0.19 -6.58 -10.27
C ASN A 335 -0.53 -5.93 -11.63
N ALA A 336 0.26 -4.96 -12.08
CA ALA A 336 0.07 -4.28 -13.37
C ALA A 336 0.12 -5.20 -14.62
N GLN A 337 0.67 -6.41 -14.48
CA GLN A 337 0.70 -7.44 -15.53
C GLN A 337 -0.45 -8.46 -15.42
N ASN A 338 -1.41 -8.19 -14.54
CA ASN A 338 -2.54 -9.07 -14.21
C ASN A 338 -2.10 -10.44 -13.64
N ILE A 339 -1.00 -10.46 -12.88
CA ILE A 339 -0.51 -11.65 -12.17
C ILE A 339 -0.92 -11.58 -10.69
N ASP A 340 -1.47 -12.67 -10.16
CA ASP A 340 -1.69 -12.84 -8.72
C ASP A 340 -0.35 -13.12 -8.03
N LEU A 341 0.18 -12.15 -7.28
CA LEU A 341 1.48 -12.26 -6.61
C LEU A 341 1.51 -13.42 -5.59
N ASN A 342 0.38 -13.79 -5.00
CA ASN A 342 0.30 -14.93 -4.08
C ASN A 342 0.08 -16.28 -4.79
N ARG A 343 0.29 -16.33 -6.11
CA ARG A 343 0.40 -17.54 -6.92
C ARG A 343 1.72 -17.62 -7.69
N ASN A 344 2.62 -16.68 -7.42
CA ASN A 344 3.78 -16.44 -8.27
C ASN A 344 5.12 -16.83 -7.62
N PHE A 345 5.10 -17.33 -6.38
CA PHE A 345 6.29 -17.89 -5.76
C PHE A 345 6.60 -19.29 -6.32
N PRO A 346 7.87 -19.72 -6.31
CA PRO A 346 8.21 -21.09 -6.70
C PRO A 346 7.40 -22.14 -5.92
N ASP A 347 6.77 -23.06 -6.63
CA ASP A 347 6.00 -24.15 -6.03
C ASP A 347 6.94 -25.23 -5.47
N LEU A 348 7.42 -24.98 -4.25
CA LEU A 348 8.21 -25.92 -3.47
C LEU A 348 7.33 -26.99 -2.80
N THR A 349 6.04 -26.69 -2.61
CA THR A 349 5.06 -27.58 -1.99
C THR A 349 4.89 -28.86 -2.81
N THR A 350 4.80 -28.76 -4.14
CA THR A 350 4.78 -29.94 -5.03
C THR A 350 6.04 -30.79 -4.91
N ILE A 351 7.22 -30.16 -4.73
CA ILE A 351 8.49 -30.88 -4.54
C ILE A 351 8.44 -31.69 -3.23
N VAL A 352 7.99 -31.07 -2.14
CA VAL A 352 7.79 -31.74 -0.85
C VAL A 352 6.84 -32.92 -1.00
N TYR A 353 5.69 -32.73 -1.62
CA TYR A 353 4.68 -33.77 -1.79
C TYR A 353 5.17 -34.95 -2.63
N ASN A 354 5.92 -34.69 -3.69
CA ASN A 354 6.50 -35.73 -4.54
C ASN A 354 7.60 -36.50 -3.82
N ARG A 355 8.40 -35.82 -3.00
CA ARG A 355 9.55 -36.42 -2.31
C ARG A 355 9.24 -36.89 -0.89
N ARG A 356 8.03 -36.66 -0.35
CA ARG A 356 7.63 -37.02 1.03
C ARG A 356 7.83 -38.49 1.39
N ARG A 357 7.79 -39.38 0.38
CA ARG A 357 8.00 -40.82 0.54
C ARG A 357 9.47 -41.19 0.74
N SER A 358 10.40 -40.31 0.35
CA SER A 358 11.82 -40.50 0.61
C SER A 358 12.11 -40.17 2.07
N ARG A 359 12.65 -41.14 2.81
CA ARG A 359 13.03 -40.94 4.23
C ARG A 359 14.21 -40.00 4.39
N ARG A 360 15.03 -39.83 3.34
CA ARG A 360 16.22 -38.95 3.34
C ARG A 360 15.89 -37.51 2.92
N PHE A 361 14.74 -37.27 2.30
CA PHE A 361 14.37 -35.93 1.87
C PHE A 361 13.93 -35.07 3.07
N ARG A 362 14.54 -33.89 3.17
CA ARG A 362 14.22 -32.83 4.12
C ARG A 362 13.43 -31.75 3.39
N GLY A 363 12.38 -31.25 4.04
CA GLY A 363 11.50 -30.24 3.47
C GLY A 363 11.91 -28.81 3.80
N ASP A 364 12.98 -28.63 4.57
CA ASP A 364 13.61 -27.34 4.87
C ASP A 364 14.64 -26.94 3.81
N HIS A 365 14.83 -25.62 3.64
CA HIS A 365 15.83 -24.99 2.76
C HIS A 365 15.88 -25.58 1.33
N ILE A 366 14.72 -25.87 0.74
CA ILE A 366 14.64 -26.46 -0.60
C ILE A 366 15.17 -25.45 -1.62
N PRO A 367 16.24 -25.75 -2.37
CA PRO A 367 16.75 -24.82 -3.38
C PRO A 367 15.71 -24.63 -4.50
N ILE A 368 15.63 -23.40 -5.02
CA ILE A 368 14.75 -23.07 -6.14
C ILE A 368 15.28 -23.81 -7.39
N PRO A 369 14.46 -24.66 -8.04
CA PRO A 369 14.92 -25.38 -9.23
C PRO A 369 15.30 -24.44 -10.38
N ASP A 370 16.37 -24.79 -11.11
CA ASP A 370 16.89 -23.99 -12.23
C ASP A 370 15.81 -23.65 -13.28
N SER A 371 14.82 -24.53 -13.46
CA SER A 371 13.71 -24.35 -14.39
C SER A 371 12.86 -23.11 -14.15
N TYR A 372 12.84 -22.56 -12.93
CA TYR A 372 12.09 -21.34 -12.61
C TYR A 372 12.76 -20.07 -13.18
N TRP A 373 14.06 -20.11 -13.47
CA TRP A 373 14.81 -18.94 -13.94
C TRP A 373 14.80 -18.79 -15.47
N PHE A 374 14.40 -19.81 -16.21
CA PHE A 374 14.39 -19.80 -17.69
C PHE A 374 13.10 -19.24 -18.31
N GLY A 375 12.60 -18.12 -17.77
CA GLY A 375 11.55 -17.31 -18.42
C GLY A 375 10.15 -17.95 -18.47
N LYS A 376 9.88 -18.95 -17.63
CA LYS A 376 8.51 -19.42 -17.40
C LYS A 376 7.99 -18.78 -16.13
N VAL A 377 6.99 -17.91 -16.29
CA VAL A 377 6.05 -17.60 -15.20
C VAL A 377 5.64 -18.95 -14.61
N ALA A 378 5.68 -19.11 -13.28
CA ALA A 378 5.08 -20.27 -12.64
C ALA A 378 3.67 -20.36 -13.24
N PRO A 379 3.37 -21.40 -14.06
CA PRO A 379 2.09 -21.44 -14.76
C PRO A 379 1.02 -21.26 -13.71
N GLU A 380 0.05 -20.36 -13.94
CA GLU A 380 -1.10 -20.21 -13.05
C GLU A 380 -1.65 -21.61 -12.81
N THR A 381 -1.33 -22.17 -11.65
CA THR A 381 -1.74 -23.53 -11.34
C THR A 381 -3.21 -23.43 -11.08
N HIS A 382 -4.01 -23.85 -12.06
CA HIS A 382 -5.45 -23.92 -11.93
C HIS A 382 -5.79 -24.56 -10.57
N PRO A 383 -6.57 -23.87 -9.73
CA PRO A 383 -6.86 -24.34 -8.39
C PRO A 383 -7.59 -25.68 -8.52
N LEU A 384 -6.95 -26.75 -8.08
CA LEU A 384 -7.66 -27.95 -7.69
C LEU A 384 -8.35 -27.57 -6.37
N GLU A 385 -9.66 -27.30 -6.42
CA GLU A 385 -10.53 -27.03 -5.26
C GLU A 385 -10.69 -28.26 -4.34
N LEU A 386 -9.57 -28.89 -3.99
CA LEU A 386 -9.52 -29.98 -3.04
C LEU A 386 -9.18 -29.37 -1.69
N LYS A 387 -10.18 -29.25 -0.82
CA LYS A 387 -9.99 -28.93 0.60
C LYS A 387 -9.31 -30.11 1.27
N VAL A 388 -8.02 -30.01 1.52
CA VAL A 388 -7.21 -31.07 2.10
C VAL A 388 -6.43 -30.50 3.27
N PHE A 389 -6.61 -31.07 4.45
CA PHE A 389 -5.78 -30.71 5.59
C PHE A 389 -4.31 -31.06 5.31
N SER A 390 -3.45 -30.04 5.27
CA SER A 390 -2.02 -30.15 4.94
C SER A 390 -1.18 -29.63 6.11
N PRO A 391 -0.92 -30.44 7.14
CA PRO A 391 -0.14 -29.99 8.29
C PRO A 391 1.35 -29.90 7.94
N THR A 392 2.01 -28.87 8.48
CA THR A 392 3.47 -28.77 8.44
C THR A 392 4.12 -29.58 9.57
N PRO A 393 5.42 -29.91 9.50
CA PRO A 393 6.14 -30.49 10.64
C PRO A 393 6.03 -29.66 11.92
N ASP A 394 5.86 -28.34 11.80
CA ASP A 394 5.73 -27.37 12.89
C ASP A 394 4.26 -26.94 13.16
N GLU A 395 3.28 -27.76 12.76
CA GLU A 395 1.84 -27.48 12.87
C GLU A 395 1.40 -26.92 14.23
N GLN A 396 1.92 -27.46 15.34
CA GLN A 396 1.55 -26.98 16.68
C GLN A 396 2.10 -25.57 16.96
N MET A 397 3.26 -25.21 16.40
CA MET A 397 3.83 -23.88 16.53
C MET A 397 3.04 -22.89 15.66
N PHE A 398 2.69 -23.26 14.42
CA PHE A 398 1.84 -22.43 13.56
C PHE A 398 0.47 -22.17 14.18
N LYS A 399 -0.16 -23.18 14.78
CA LYS A 399 -1.40 -22.99 15.54
C LYS A 399 -1.24 -22.00 16.70
N GLN A 400 -0.13 -22.08 17.43
CA GLN A 400 0.16 -21.15 18.52
C GLN A 400 0.37 -19.72 18.02
N LEU A 401 1.09 -19.53 16.90
CA LEU A 401 1.29 -18.21 16.28
C LEU A 401 -0.03 -17.62 15.79
N ALA A 402 -0.82 -18.39 15.04
CA ALA A 402 -2.12 -17.96 14.55
C ALA A 402 -3.08 -17.62 15.70
N ARG A 403 -3.10 -18.42 16.77
CA ARG A 403 -3.86 -18.13 17.99
C ARG A 403 -3.41 -16.86 18.69
N THR A 404 -2.12 -16.59 18.73
CA THR A 404 -1.60 -15.38 19.38
C THR A 404 -2.15 -14.12 18.72
N TYR A 405 -2.30 -14.11 17.39
CA TYR A 405 -2.98 -13.02 16.69
C TYR A 405 -4.50 -13.06 16.91
N ALA A 406 -5.14 -14.19 16.61
CA ALA A 406 -6.61 -14.30 16.61
C ALA A 406 -7.25 -14.08 17.99
N ASP A 407 -6.62 -14.57 19.06
CA ASP A 407 -7.14 -14.43 20.42
C ASP A 407 -6.91 -13.00 20.98
N ALA A 408 -5.90 -12.27 20.48
CA ALA A 408 -5.62 -10.88 20.85
C ALA A 408 -6.46 -9.87 20.04
N HIS A 409 -6.91 -10.26 18.85
CA HIS A 409 -7.84 -9.47 18.05
C HIS A 409 -9.20 -9.39 18.77
N ALA A 410 -9.82 -8.21 18.80
CA ALA A 410 -11.08 -7.98 19.53
C ALA A 410 -12.18 -8.99 19.15
N SER A 411 -12.18 -9.33 17.87
CA SER A 411 -13.24 -10.08 17.23
C SER A 411 -12.80 -11.48 16.73
N MET A 412 -11.63 -11.66 16.11
CA MET A 412 -11.26 -12.84 15.29
C MET A 412 -11.37 -14.18 16.04
N GLY A 413 -10.96 -14.25 17.31
CA GLY A 413 -11.05 -15.46 18.14
C GLY A 413 -12.47 -15.79 18.64
N SER A 414 -13.47 -14.92 18.41
CA SER A 414 -14.84 -15.12 18.88
C SER A 414 -15.58 -16.22 18.10
N ASN A 415 -16.47 -16.94 18.77
CA ASN A 415 -17.32 -17.96 18.15
C ASN A 415 -18.56 -17.38 17.41
N ASN A 416 -18.61 -16.06 17.18
CA ASN A 416 -19.76 -15.42 16.55
C ASN A 416 -19.85 -15.83 15.07
N THR A 417 -21.00 -16.41 14.67
CA THR A 417 -21.27 -16.89 13.32
C THR A 417 -21.94 -15.87 12.40
N ASP A 418 -22.10 -14.62 12.82
CA ASP A 418 -22.66 -13.57 11.96
C ASP A 418 -21.62 -12.91 11.05
N ARG A 419 -20.36 -13.36 11.12
CA ARG A 419 -19.27 -12.84 10.30
C ARG A 419 -19.11 -13.63 9.01
N CYS A 420 -19.58 -13.05 7.91
CA CYS A 420 -19.10 -13.36 6.57
C CYS A 420 -19.15 -14.85 6.20
N GLY A 421 -20.24 -15.53 6.56
CA GLY A 421 -20.45 -16.94 6.24
C GLY A 421 -19.66 -17.93 7.10
N SER A 422 -18.96 -17.50 8.15
CA SER A 422 -18.62 -18.29 9.34
C SER A 422 -17.95 -19.64 9.12
N SER A 423 -16.95 -19.68 8.24
CA SER A 423 -16.21 -20.91 8.00
C SER A 423 -15.21 -21.27 9.11
N PHE A 424 -14.82 -20.33 9.99
CA PHE A 424 -13.70 -20.51 10.94
C PHE A 424 -14.05 -20.31 12.43
N ALA A 425 -15.28 -19.87 12.74
CA ALA A 425 -15.71 -19.59 14.11
C ALA A 425 -15.60 -20.83 15.03
N SER A 426 -15.84 -22.03 14.48
CA SER A 426 -15.76 -23.30 15.23
C SER A 426 -14.33 -23.71 15.60
N GLN A 427 -13.31 -23.11 14.99
CA GLN A 427 -11.90 -23.35 15.27
C GLN A 427 -11.24 -22.19 16.04
N GLY A 428 -12.06 -21.24 16.54
CA GLY A 428 -11.62 -20.04 17.26
C GLY A 428 -10.75 -19.11 16.40
N GLY A 429 -11.18 -18.86 15.16
CA GLY A 429 -10.59 -17.84 14.30
C GLY A 429 -9.34 -18.25 13.52
N ILE A 430 -8.96 -19.54 13.54
CA ILE A 430 -7.80 -20.06 12.80
C ILE A 430 -8.20 -21.19 11.85
N ILE A 431 -7.46 -21.35 10.75
CA ILE A 431 -7.63 -22.48 9.82
C ILE A 431 -6.30 -22.81 9.11
N ASN A 432 -6.09 -24.08 8.75
CA ASN A 432 -5.02 -24.49 7.85
C ASN A 432 -5.35 -24.06 6.41
N GLY A 433 -4.41 -23.40 5.72
CA GLY A 433 -4.66 -22.84 4.38
C GLY A 433 -5.28 -23.84 3.40
N ALA A 434 -4.66 -25.01 3.22
CA ALA A 434 -5.16 -26.03 2.30
C ALA A 434 -6.51 -26.65 2.72
N GLN A 435 -6.85 -26.63 4.01
CA GLN A 435 -8.18 -27.03 4.50
C GLN A 435 -9.26 -26.01 4.11
N TRP A 436 -8.91 -24.72 4.06
CA TRP A 436 -9.81 -23.68 3.57
C TRP A 436 -9.98 -23.80 2.04
N TYR A 437 -8.88 -23.68 1.30
CA TYR A 437 -8.75 -23.97 -0.12
C TYR A 437 -7.26 -24.15 -0.49
N SER A 438 -6.96 -25.12 -1.34
CA SER A 438 -5.57 -25.45 -1.69
C SER A 438 -5.12 -24.67 -2.93
N PHE A 439 -3.93 -24.07 -2.86
CA PHE A 439 -3.26 -23.47 -4.01
C PHE A 439 -1.73 -23.59 -3.87
N PRO A 440 -0.98 -23.84 -4.95
CA PRO A 440 0.47 -23.75 -4.97
C PRO A 440 0.96 -22.31 -5.19
N GLY A 441 2.25 -22.07 -4.94
CA GLY A 441 2.93 -20.81 -5.29
C GLY A 441 2.62 -19.63 -4.38
N GLY A 442 2.16 -19.90 -3.15
CA GLY A 442 1.94 -18.87 -2.13
C GLY A 442 3.23 -18.42 -1.43
N MET A 443 3.26 -17.17 -0.99
CA MET A 443 4.40 -16.58 -0.27
C MET A 443 4.70 -17.29 1.06
N SER A 444 3.66 -17.67 1.79
CA SER A 444 3.83 -18.23 3.14
C SER A 444 4.46 -19.62 3.14
N ASP A 445 4.07 -20.49 2.20
CA ASP A 445 4.71 -21.79 1.99
C ASP A 445 6.17 -21.62 1.52
N PHE A 446 6.42 -20.66 0.63
CA PHE A 446 7.78 -20.37 0.14
C PHE A 446 8.72 -19.97 1.29
N ASN A 447 8.27 -19.06 2.17
CA ASN A 447 9.05 -18.66 3.35
C ASN A 447 9.43 -19.88 4.20
N TYR A 448 8.47 -20.75 4.53
CA TYR A 448 8.75 -21.92 5.38
C TYR A 448 9.61 -22.99 4.69
N LEU A 449 9.44 -23.22 3.39
CA LEU A 449 10.13 -24.31 2.69
C LEU A 449 11.52 -23.92 2.19
N HIS A 450 11.73 -22.65 1.87
CA HIS A 450 13.00 -22.17 1.35
C HIS A 450 13.91 -21.58 2.44
N THR A 451 13.33 -21.16 3.57
CA THR A 451 14.04 -20.35 4.57
C THR A 451 13.77 -20.79 6.01
N ASN A 452 14.36 -20.07 6.97
CA ASN A 452 14.06 -20.23 8.40
C ASN A 452 12.75 -19.53 8.83
N CYS A 453 12.16 -18.67 7.99
CA CYS A 453 11.06 -17.79 8.37
C CYS A 453 9.73 -18.55 8.47
N PHE A 454 9.04 -18.40 9.60
CA PHE A 454 7.69 -18.92 9.80
C PHE A 454 6.71 -17.80 9.51
N GLU A 455 5.98 -17.91 8.40
CA GLU A 455 4.99 -16.91 7.99
C GLU A 455 3.57 -17.47 8.13
N ILE A 456 2.65 -16.62 8.60
CA ILE A 456 1.21 -16.87 8.58
C ILE A 456 0.51 -15.80 7.74
N THR A 457 -0.60 -16.17 7.13
CA THR A 457 -1.50 -15.22 6.45
C THR A 457 -2.61 -14.81 7.42
N VAL A 458 -2.86 -13.51 7.54
CA VAL A 458 -3.92 -12.94 8.39
C VAL A 458 -4.96 -12.27 7.51
N GLU A 459 -6.18 -12.79 7.52
CA GLU A 459 -7.34 -12.19 6.85
C GLU A 459 -8.04 -11.24 7.82
N LEU A 460 -7.89 -9.93 7.59
CA LEU A 460 -8.23 -8.89 8.57
C LEU A 460 -9.72 -8.54 8.60
N GLY A 461 -10.43 -8.81 7.51
CA GLY A 461 -11.82 -8.40 7.33
C GLY A 461 -12.41 -9.04 6.09
N CYS A 462 -13.73 -8.90 5.95
CA CYS A 462 -14.46 -9.50 4.83
C CYS A 462 -14.64 -8.52 3.69
N ASP A 463 -14.79 -7.25 4.03
CA ASP A 463 -14.61 -6.19 3.07
C ASP A 463 -13.12 -6.04 2.81
N LYS A 464 -12.73 -6.17 1.55
CA LYS A 464 -11.34 -6.03 1.12
C LYS A 464 -10.92 -4.56 1.14
N PHE A 465 -11.87 -3.66 0.86
CA PHE A 465 -11.69 -2.22 0.79
C PHE A 465 -12.81 -1.55 1.59
N PRO A 466 -12.75 -1.59 2.94
CA PRO A 466 -13.80 -1.08 3.80
C PRO A 466 -14.03 0.43 3.65
N ALA A 467 -15.10 0.96 4.23
CA ALA A 467 -15.29 2.41 4.26
C ALA A 467 -14.26 3.09 5.19
N GLU A 468 -13.93 4.37 4.92
CA GLU A 468 -12.88 5.09 5.66
C GLU A 468 -13.20 5.20 7.16
N GLU A 469 -14.48 5.35 7.50
CA GLU A 469 -14.98 5.37 8.88
C GLU A 469 -14.70 4.09 9.67
N GLU A 470 -14.49 2.95 8.99
CA GLU A 470 -14.18 1.67 9.62
C GLU A 470 -12.68 1.51 9.96
N LEU A 471 -11.80 2.36 9.41
CA LEU A 471 -10.35 2.27 9.60
C LEU A 471 -9.94 2.43 11.07
N TYR A 472 -10.59 3.33 11.81
CA TYR A 472 -10.30 3.54 13.23
C TYR A 472 -10.66 2.29 14.06
N SER A 473 -11.84 1.71 13.85
CA SER A 473 -12.23 0.45 14.51
C SER A 473 -11.31 -0.70 14.10
N GLY A 474 -10.97 -0.80 12.81
CA GLY A 474 -10.03 -1.79 12.30
C GLY A 474 -8.66 -1.70 12.99
N TRP A 475 -8.16 -0.48 13.21
CA TRP A 475 -6.94 -0.24 13.99
C TRP A 475 -7.06 -0.69 15.44
N GLN A 476 -8.12 -0.29 16.16
CA GLN A 476 -8.30 -0.67 17.56
C GLN A 476 -8.40 -2.19 17.74
N ASP A 477 -9.07 -2.88 16.82
CA ASP A 477 -9.24 -4.33 16.85
C ASP A 477 -7.94 -5.09 16.61
N ASN A 478 -7.00 -4.52 15.84
CA ASN A 478 -5.77 -5.19 15.39
C ASN A 478 -4.49 -4.76 16.12
N LYS A 479 -4.45 -3.56 16.73
CA LYS A 479 -3.24 -3.00 17.35
C LYS A 479 -2.59 -3.97 18.35
N GLU A 480 -3.38 -4.52 19.28
CA GLU A 480 -2.86 -5.46 20.28
C GLU A 480 -2.42 -6.79 19.67
N ALA A 481 -3.13 -7.26 18.64
CA ALA A 481 -2.80 -8.48 17.92
C ALA A 481 -1.47 -8.38 17.16
N LEU A 482 -1.22 -7.25 16.48
CA LEU A 482 0.03 -6.97 15.79
C LEU A 482 1.21 -6.92 16.76
N LEU A 483 1.07 -6.23 17.90
CA LEU A 483 2.11 -6.18 18.94
C LEU A 483 2.40 -7.56 19.52
N SER A 484 1.36 -8.29 19.94
CA SER A 484 1.46 -9.65 20.48
C SER A 484 2.10 -10.64 19.49
N PHE A 485 1.83 -10.47 18.19
CA PHE A 485 2.43 -11.27 17.14
C PHE A 485 3.92 -10.98 16.96
N MET A 486 4.33 -9.70 16.91
CA MET A 486 5.75 -9.32 16.84
C MET A 486 6.53 -9.84 18.06
N GLU A 487 5.95 -9.75 19.26
CA GLU A 487 6.55 -10.27 20.50
C GLU A 487 6.75 -11.80 20.48
N SER A 488 5.99 -12.53 19.66
CA SER A 488 6.09 -13.99 19.58
C SER A 488 7.40 -14.49 18.97
N VAL A 489 8.18 -13.61 18.32
CA VAL A 489 9.53 -13.95 17.84
C VAL A 489 10.48 -14.32 18.98
N HIS A 490 10.21 -13.85 20.20
CA HIS A 490 11.00 -14.16 21.41
C HIS A 490 10.61 -15.47 22.08
N ARG A 491 9.88 -16.36 21.40
CA ARG A 491 9.52 -17.69 21.91
C ARG A 491 10.52 -18.76 21.45
N GLY A 492 10.49 -19.92 22.09
CA GLY A 492 11.36 -21.05 21.73
C GLY A 492 12.79 -20.85 22.20
N ILE A 493 13.76 -21.06 21.31
CA ILE A 493 15.19 -20.96 21.61
C ILE A 493 15.92 -20.09 20.61
N LYS A 494 17.04 -19.54 21.05
CA LYS A 494 18.06 -18.91 20.19
C LYS A 494 19.44 -19.24 20.73
N GLY A 495 20.47 -19.05 19.94
CA GLY A 495 21.84 -19.32 20.38
C GLY A 495 22.83 -19.23 19.23
N THR A 496 24.06 -19.66 19.50
CA THR A 496 25.17 -19.66 18.53
C THR A 496 25.72 -21.06 18.32
N VAL A 497 26.26 -21.31 17.13
CA VAL A 497 27.04 -22.50 16.80
C VAL A 497 28.45 -22.06 16.44
N GLN A 498 29.41 -22.55 17.21
CA GLN A 498 30.82 -22.19 17.07
C GLN A 498 31.69 -23.45 16.97
N ASP A 499 32.92 -23.32 16.49
CA ASP A 499 33.94 -24.36 16.58
C ASP A 499 34.69 -24.32 17.94
N GLU A 500 35.61 -25.26 18.16
CA GLU A 500 36.41 -25.31 19.41
C GLU A 500 37.35 -24.10 19.58
N ASP A 501 37.65 -23.40 18.48
CA ASP A 501 38.48 -22.20 18.45
C ASP A 501 37.66 -20.92 18.72
N GLY A 502 36.33 -21.04 18.85
CA GLY A 502 35.39 -19.93 19.09
C GLY A 502 34.93 -19.22 17.81
N ASN A 503 35.27 -19.73 16.63
CA ASN A 503 34.82 -19.15 15.37
C ASN A 503 33.35 -19.51 15.10
N PRO A 504 32.53 -18.57 14.63
CA PRO A 504 31.15 -18.84 14.25
C PRO A 504 31.08 -19.79 13.04
N ILE A 505 30.11 -20.71 13.05
CA ILE A 505 29.86 -21.63 11.95
C ILE A 505 28.58 -21.19 11.22
N LYS A 506 28.74 -20.58 10.04
CA LYS A 506 27.65 -20.23 9.13
C LYS A 506 27.04 -21.48 8.49
N GLY A 507 25.71 -21.52 8.34
CA GLY A 507 25.00 -22.61 7.67
C GLY A 507 24.99 -23.96 8.43
N ALA A 508 25.30 -23.96 9.72
CA ALA A 508 25.12 -25.13 10.57
C ALA A 508 23.63 -25.45 10.74
N SER A 509 23.28 -26.73 10.68
CA SER A 509 21.91 -27.21 10.82
C SER A 509 21.57 -27.49 12.28
N ILE A 510 20.46 -26.93 12.78
CA ILE A 510 19.84 -27.25 14.06
C ILE A 510 18.57 -28.05 13.79
N SER A 511 18.59 -29.32 14.21
CA SER A 511 17.45 -30.24 14.08
C SER A 511 16.81 -30.54 15.43
N VAL A 512 15.49 -30.72 15.43
CA VAL A 512 14.71 -31.04 16.63
C VAL A 512 14.12 -32.44 16.49
N ARG A 513 14.43 -33.33 17.43
CA ARG A 513 13.96 -34.71 17.35
C ARG A 513 12.43 -34.76 17.32
N GLY A 514 11.89 -35.34 16.25
CA GLY A 514 10.44 -35.47 16.04
C GLY A 514 9.84 -34.42 15.10
N ILE A 515 10.58 -33.35 14.79
CA ILE A 515 10.18 -32.33 13.82
C ILE A 515 11.09 -32.45 12.59
N ARG A 516 10.48 -32.68 11.42
CA ARG A 516 11.21 -32.87 10.16
C ARG A 516 11.32 -31.57 9.36
N HIS A 517 11.83 -30.53 10.01
CA HIS A 517 12.10 -29.23 9.42
C HIS A 517 13.22 -28.58 10.24
N ASP A 518 14.43 -28.63 9.71
CA ASP A 518 15.64 -28.15 10.38
C ASP A 518 15.88 -26.66 10.04
N ILE A 519 16.55 -25.91 10.92
CA ILE A 519 16.93 -24.51 10.66
C ILE A 519 18.44 -24.38 10.43
N SER A 520 18.85 -23.30 9.77
CA SER A 520 20.26 -22.98 9.52
C SER A 520 20.74 -21.78 10.36
N THR A 521 22.02 -21.73 10.71
CA THR A 521 22.65 -20.57 11.34
C THR A 521 22.97 -19.47 10.33
N ALA A 522 22.87 -18.22 10.77
CA ALA A 522 23.25 -17.03 10.01
C ALA A 522 24.78 -16.82 10.00
N GLU A 523 25.24 -15.67 9.49
CA GLU A 523 26.67 -15.41 9.24
C GLU A 523 27.53 -15.43 10.50
N GLN A 524 26.98 -14.92 11.61
CA GLN A 524 27.66 -14.91 12.91
C GLN A 524 27.43 -16.23 13.69
N GLY A 525 26.93 -17.26 13.02
CA GLY A 525 26.66 -18.57 13.62
C GLY A 525 25.45 -18.59 14.56
N ASP A 526 24.71 -17.50 14.67
CA ASP A 526 23.49 -17.40 15.46
C ASP A 526 22.29 -18.03 14.75
N TYR A 527 21.31 -18.45 15.55
CA TYR A 527 20.09 -19.07 15.07
C TYR A 527 18.91 -18.80 16.01
N TRP A 528 17.70 -18.94 15.47
CA TRP A 528 16.45 -18.85 16.22
C TRP A 528 15.53 -20.01 15.82
N ARG A 529 15.01 -20.72 16.81
CA ARG A 529 14.06 -21.82 16.61
C ARG A 529 12.82 -21.60 17.48
N LEU A 530 11.70 -21.27 16.85
CA LEU A 530 10.40 -21.24 17.50
C LEU A 530 10.00 -22.66 17.91
N LEU A 531 9.65 -22.83 19.19
CA LEU A 531 9.22 -24.11 19.76
C LEU A 531 8.16 -23.88 20.83
N ASN A 532 7.21 -24.81 20.89
CA ASN A 532 6.25 -24.86 21.97
C ASN A 532 6.90 -25.35 23.28
N PRO A 533 6.31 -25.02 24.44
CA PRO A 533 6.76 -25.52 25.74
C PRO A 533 6.86 -27.05 25.80
N GLY A 534 7.83 -27.56 26.55
CA GLY A 534 8.06 -28.99 26.70
C GLY A 534 9.53 -29.41 26.60
N TYR A 535 9.76 -30.72 26.60
CA TYR A 535 11.10 -31.29 26.45
C TYR A 535 11.44 -31.46 24.97
N HIS A 536 12.61 -30.94 24.58
CA HIS A 536 13.13 -31.06 23.22
C HIS A 536 14.53 -31.65 23.22
N ILE A 537 14.84 -32.44 22.21
CA ILE A 537 16.20 -32.95 21.95
C ILE A 537 16.68 -32.31 20.67
N LEU A 538 17.67 -31.44 20.80
CA LEU A 538 18.26 -30.66 19.73
C LEU A 538 19.54 -31.36 19.26
N THR A 539 19.80 -31.32 17.96
CA THR A 539 21.09 -31.75 17.38
C THR A 539 21.63 -30.65 16.47
N ALA A 540 22.82 -30.16 16.77
CA ALA A 540 23.56 -29.26 15.90
C ALA A 540 24.55 -30.07 15.05
N SER A 541 24.62 -29.76 13.76
CA SER A 541 25.53 -30.43 12.83
C SER A 541 25.95 -29.50 11.69
N ALA A 542 27.20 -29.61 11.26
CA ALA A 542 27.73 -28.89 10.09
C ALA A 542 28.66 -29.81 9.29
N PRO A 543 28.77 -29.64 7.96
CA PRO A 543 29.72 -30.41 7.15
C PRO A 543 31.16 -30.26 7.67
N GLY A 544 31.87 -31.38 7.84
CA GLY A 544 33.23 -31.38 8.41
C GLY A 544 33.29 -31.29 9.94
N TYR A 545 32.14 -31.29 10.63
CA TYR A 545 32.05 -31.28 12.08
C TYR A 545 31.25 -32.44 12.64
N SER A 546 31.66 -32.91 13.82
CA SER A 546 30.91 -33.85 14.65
C SER A 546 29.59 -33.26 15.15
N LYS A 547 28.54 -34.08 15.19
CA LYS A 547 27.21 -33.68 15.64
C LYS A 547 27.15 -33.62 17.16
N VAL A 548 26.50 -32.59 17.71
CA VAL A 548 26.31 -32.43 19.16
C VAL A 548 24.83 -32.42 19.50
N MET A 549 24.44 -33.21 20.50
CA MET A 549 23.06 -33.31 20.97
C MET A 549 22.88 -32.67 22.34
N LYS A 550 21.79 -31.92 22.53
CA LYS A 550 21.38 -31.34 23.81
C LYS A 550 19.92 -31.61 24.10
N LYS A 551 19.62 -31.99 25.34
CA LYS A 551 18.24 -32.07 25.84
C LYS A 551 17.92 -30.80 26.62
N ILE A 552 16.83 -30.15 26.28
CA ILE A 552 16.36 -28.92 26.93
C ILE A 552 14.91 -29.06 27.39
N TYR A 553 14.50 -28.17 28.27
CA TYR A 553 13.11 -28.01 28.70
C TYR A 553 12.69 -26.55 28.56
N LEU A 554 11.58 -26.32 27.86
CA LEU A 554 11.00 -24.99 27.67
C LEU A 554 9.77 -24.83 28.58
N PRO A 555 9.73 -23.79 29.44
CA PRO A 555 8.62 -23.58 30.36
C PRO A 555 7.37 -23.09 29.62
N SER A 556 6.18 -23.30 30.22
CA SER A 556 4.89 -22.93 29.59
C SER A 556 4.70 -21.42 29.41
N ARG A 557 5.32 -20.59 30.25
CA ARG A 557 5.28 -19.13 30.15
C ARG A 557 6.70 -18.63 29.89
N MET A 558 7.02 -18.44 28.61
CA MET A 558 8.28 -17.83 28.18
C MET A 558 8.06 -16.34 27.93
N GLN A 559 8.86 -15.50 28.60
CA GLN A 559 8.95 -14.07 28.31
C GLN A 559 10.13 -13.74 27.38
N LYS A 560 11.10 -14.64 27.29
CA LYS A 560 12.30 -14.54 26.45
C LYS A 560 12.66 -15.92 25.92
N ALA A 561 13.31 -15.96 24.75
CA ALA A 561 13.78 -17.19 24.14
C ALA A 561 14.89 -17.82 25.00
N GLY A 562 14.88 -19.15 25.11
CA GLY A 562 15.93 -19.89 25.82
C GLY A 562 17.26 -19.83 25.06
N ASN A 563 18.34 -19.44 25.72
CA ASN A 563 19.67 -19.40 25.10
C ASN A 563 20.33 -20.79 25.11
N VAL A 564 20.63 -21.33 23.93
CA VAL A 564 21.27 -22.65 23.77
C VAL A 564 22.40 -22.57 22.75
N ASN A 565 23.64 -22.54 23.22
CA ASN A 565 24.81 -22.52 22.33
C ASN A 565 25.33 -23.93 22.03
N PHE A 566 25.96 -24.13 20.87
CA PHE A 566 26.62 -25.37 20.48
C PHE A 566 28.08 -25.10 20.11
N VAL A 567 28.95 -26.01 20.53
CA VAL A 567 30.36 -26.03 20.12
C VAL A 567 30.59 -27.33 19.38
N LEU A 568 30.95 -27.27 18.10
CA LEU A 568 31.15 -28.43 17.25
C LEU A 568 32.64 -28.71 17.09
N ARG A 569 33.04 -29.98 17.18
CA ARG A 569 34.43 -30.38 16.94
C ARG A 569 34.62 -30.75 15.48
N LYS A 570 35.72 -30.29 14.88
CA LYS A 570 36.13 -30.70 13.53
C LYS A 570 36.30 -32.22 13.51
N SER A 571 35.67 -32.90 12.56
CA SER A 571 35.82 -34.34 12.36
C SER A 571 36.30 -34.58 10.94
N VAL A 572 37.35 -35.39 10.80
CA VAL A 572 37.75 -35.92 9.50
C VAL A 572 36.60 -36.80 9.01
N LEU A 573 36.00 -36.47 7.86
CA LEU A 573 35.01 -37.32 7.22
C LEU A 573 35.66 -38.68 6.92
N GLU A 574 35.26 -39.74 7.63
CA GLU A 574 35.27 -41.06 7.00
C GLU A 574 34.19 -41.00 5.90
N PRO A 575 34.51 -41.34 4.64
CA PRO A 575 33.51 -41.38 3.59
C PRO A 575 32.45 -42.42 3.97
N ASP A 576 31.19 -41.99 4.01
CA ASP A 576 30.04 -42.88 4.20
C ASP A 576 30.09 -43.96 3.09
N VAL A 577 30.15 -45.23 3.48
CA VAL A 577 30.42 -46.39 2.58
C VAL A 577 29.28 -46.67 1.58
N ASP A 578 28.31 -45.78 1.43
CA ASP A 578 27.06 -46.01 0.69
C ASP A 578 26.88 -45.12 -0.57
N ASP A 579 27.90 -44.35 -0.98
CA ASP A 579 27.82 -43.45 -2.15
C ASP A 579 28.26 -44.07 -3.50
N PHE A 580 28.48 -45.39 -3.54
CA PHE A 580 28.72 -46.09 -4.81
C PHE A 580 27.43 -46.70 -5.35
N VAL A 581 26.64 -45.91 -6.10
CA VAL A 581 26.06 -46.23 -7.43
C VAL A 581 25.25 -45.00 -7.90
N ILE A 582 25.80 -44.22 -8.84
CA ILE A 582 25.19 -43.77 -10.12
C ILE A 582 26.38 -43.35 -11.02
N PRO A 583 26.42 -43.72 -12.31
CA PRO A 583 27.60 -43.50 -13.15
C PRO A 583 27.81 -42.02 -13.48
N ALA A 584 29.08 -41.61 -13.46
CA ALA A 584 29.55 -40.32 -13.89
C ALA A 584 29.13 -39.99 -15.33
N MET A 585 28.41 -38.88 -15.50
CA MET A 585 28.51 -38.05 -16.69
C MET A 585 29.28 -36.79 -16.27
N GLY A 586 30.45 -36.64 -16.88
CA GLY A 586 31.54 -35.79 -16.40
C GLY A 586 31.26 -34.29 -16.38
N THR A 587 32.17 -33.61 -15.67
CA THR A 587 32.33 -32.16 -15.46
C THR A 587 31.30 -31.47 -14.58
N TYR A 588 31.29 -31.83 -13.29
CA TYR A 588 30.84 -30.97 -12.19
C TYR A 588 31.88 -31.00 -11.06
N ASP A 589 33.12 -30.64 -11.39
CA ASP A 589 33.97 -30.02 -10.39
C ASP A 589 33.55 -28.55 -10.30
N ARG A 590 33.17 -28.14 -9.08
CA ARG A 590 32.86 -26.77 -8.63
C ARG A 590 31.38 -26.37 -8.63
N PHE A 591 30.63 -26.88 -7.66
CA PHE A 591 29.41 -26.21 -7.18
C PHE A 591 29.32 -26.34 -5.65
N ASP A 592 30.13 -25.52 -4.98
CA ASP A 592 29.97 -25.17 -3.57
C ASP A 592 29.16 -23.86 -3.52
N PRO A 593 27.87 -23.88 -3.11
CA PRO A 593 27.01 -22.69 -3.13
C PRO A 593 27.41 -21.64 -2.09
N TYR A 594 28.27 -21.97 -1.13
CA TYR A 594 28.70 -21.03 -0.09
C TYR A 594 29.95 -20.24 -0.49
N ASN A 595 30.81 -20.79 -1.35
CA ASN A 595 32.11 -20.17 -1.71
C ASN A 595 32.14 -19.42 -3.06
N GLN A 596 31.05 -19.39 -3.84
CA GLN A 596 30.98 -18.53 -5.04
C GLN A 596 30.22 -17.21 -4.83
N PHE A 597 29.58 -17.00 -3.68
CA PHE A 597 28.93 -15.72 -3.41
C PHE A 597 29.89 -14.57 -3.15
N GLU A 598 31.14 -14.85 -2.75
CA GLU A 598 32.18 -13.82 -2.59
C GLU A 598 32.90 -13.43 -3.89
N ARG A 599 32.70 -14.15 -5.00
CA ARG A 599 33.38 -13.81 -6.28
C ARG A 599 32.56 -12.96 -7.24
N TYR A 600 31.29 -12.70 -6.94
CA TYR A 600 30.45 -11.76 -7.69
C TYR A 600 30.05 -10.52 -6.88
N THR A 601 30.60 -10.35 -5.67
CA THR A 601 30.53 -9.11 -4.88
C THR A 601 31.65 -8.11 -5.21
N LEU A 602 32.56 -8.45 -6.14
CA LEU A 602 33.61 -7.58 -6.67
C LEU A 602 33.46 -7.36 -8.18
N SER A 603 32.32 -6.83 -8.61
CA SER A 603 32.27 -6.04 -9.84
C SER A 603 31.03 -5.17 -9.88
N GLU A 604 30.97 -4.19 -8.98
CA GLU A 604 30.39 -2.89 -9.28
C GLU A 604 31.03 -1.91 -8.30
N LEU A 605 32.18 -1.38 -8.72
CA LEU A 605 32.69 -0.13 -8.21
C LEU A 605 31.59 0.91 -8.46
N GLY A 606 30.80 1.20 -7.44
CA GLY A 606 30.08 2.47 -7.42
C GLY A 606 31.14 3.57 -7.44
N GLU A 607 31.14 4.40 -8.48
CA GLU A 607 32.08 5.51 -8.62
C GLU A 607 31.97 6.57 -7.49
N ASN A 608 31.10 6.39 -6.50
CA ASN A 608 30.81 7.41 -5.47
C ASN A 608 30.86 6.94 -4.00
N GLY A 609 31.54 5.84 -3.66
CA GLY A 609 31.96 5.60 -2.26
C GLY A 609 30.84 5.50 -1.20
N GLU A 610 29.59 5.19 -1.58
CA GLU A 610 28.51 4.97 -0.61
C GLU A 610 28.58 3.55 -0.02
N GLU A 611 28.50 3.45 1.32
CA GLU A 611 28.45 2.18 2.05
C GLU A 611 27.27 1.31 1.58
N ARG A 612 27.56 0.07 1.17
CA ARG A 612 26.54 -0.92 0.79
C ARG A 612 25.69 -1.25 2.02
N GLN A 613 24.39 -0.94 1.94
CA GLN A 613 23.41 -1.28 2.96
C GLN A 613 23.25 -2.81 3.03
N GLU A 614 23.50 -3.41 4.21
CA GLU A 614 23.20 -4.82 4.45
C GLU A 614 21.69 -5.04 4.39
N LYS A 615 21.23 -5.66 3.32
CA LYS A 615 19.82 -6.02 3.15
C LYS A 615 19.58 -7.38 3.85
N PRO A 616 18.39 -7.60 4.43
CA PRO A 616 18.10 -8.83 5.17
C PRO A 616 18.35 -10.09 4.32
N TRP A 617 18.68 -11.21 4.97
CA TRP A 617 19.03 -12.44 4.24
C TRP A 617 17.92 -12.93 3.29
N TRP A 618 16.65 -12.66 3.59
CA TRP A 618 15.51 -12.99 2.72
C TRP A 618 15.43 -12.09 1.47
N TRP A 619 16.05 -10.91 1.49
CA TRP A 619 16.18 -10.04 0.32
C TRP A 619 17.10 -10.61 -0.75
N SER A 620 18.13 -11.38 -0.37
CA SER A 620 18.99 -12.07 -1.35
C SER A 620 18.15 -12.88 -2.35
N TYR A 621 16.95 -13.33 -1.99
CA TYR A 621 16.07 -14.06 -2.91
C TYR A 621 15.24 -13.16 -3.84
N PHE A 622 14.95 -11.92 -3.45
CA PHE A 622 14.36 -10.92 -4.34
C PHE A 622 15.41 -10.27 -5.27
N ALA A 623 16.70 -10.28 -4.88
CA ALA A 623 17.80 -9.61 -5.61
C ALA A 623 18.86 -10.49 -6.28
N GLN A 624 19.08 -11.75 -5.88
CA GLN A 624 20.00 -12.68 -6.58
C GLN A 624 19.37 -13.25 -7.85
N SER A 625 18.81 -12.36 -8.65
CA SER A 625 18.50 -12.72 -10.01
C SER A 625 19.70 -12.26 -10.82
N GLY A 626 20.45 -13.22 -11.36
CA GLY A 626 21.51 -12.94 -12.33
C GLY A 626 20.94 -12.23 -13.58
N ASN A 627 21.69 -12.22 -14.68
CA ASN A 627 21.37 -11.51 -15.94
C ASN A 627 19.95 -11.71 -16.55
N ALA A 628 19.08 -12.53 -15.95
CA ALA A 628 17.63 -12.48 -16.11
C ALA A 628 16.94 -12.38 -14.74
N ALA A 629 16.43 -11.19 -14.40
CA ALA A 629 15.49 -11.02 -13.29
C ALA A 629 14.17 -11.76 -13.57
N PRO A 630 13.46 -12.29 -12.54
CA PRO A 630 12.07 -12.64 -12.68
C PRO A 630 11.34 -11.40 -13.19
N THR A 631 10.83 -11.46 -14.41
CA THR A 631 10.27 -10.33 -15.17
C THR A 631 8.97 -9.75 -14.59
N TRP A 632 8.61 -10.11 -13.35
CA TRP A 632 7.25 -10.06 -12.83
C TRP A 632 7.08 -9.37 -11.47
N LEU A 633 8.15 -8.99 -10.78
CA LEU A 633 8.06 -8.18 -9.55
C LEU A 633 8.80 -6.84 -9.65
N LEU A 634 9.91 -6.81 -10.39
CA LEU A 634 10.85 -5.70 -10.37
C LEU A 634 11.24 -5.25 -11.78
N ARG A 635 11.10 -3.95 -12.06
CA ARG A 635 11.66 -3.33 -13.27
C ARG A 635 13.15 -3.09 -13.05
N ASN A 636 14.03 -3.84 -13.72
CA ASN A 636 15.45 -3.53 -13.73
C ASN A 636 15.74 -2.30 -14.59
N TYR A 637 16.59 -1.40 -14.07
CA TYR A 637 17.36 -0.45 -14.88
C TYR A 637 18.61 -1.14 -15.42
#